data_AF-A0A6A5BDG2-F1
#
_entry.id   AF-A0A6A5BDG2-F1
#
_cell.length_a   1.000
_cell.length_b   1.000
_cell.length_c   1.000
_cell.angle_alpha   90.00
_cell.angle_beta   90.00
_cell.angle_gamma   90.00
#
_symmetry.space_group_name_H-M   'P 1'
#
loop_
_entity.id
_entity.type
_entity.pdbx_description
1 polymer ?
#
loop_
_entity_poly.entity_id
_entity_poly.type
_entity_poly.pdbx_seq_one_letter_code
_entity_poly.pdbx_strand_id
1 'polypeptide(L)'
;MSFHSNTQQEYDQSHVRWREDEILNRVKKKKKKERTMTPTLLLIVYVFIMLLLFEIIMRLQNFRVVMASEIRESSPSASPLRLGHAFRVSDDTVEQISSHTSSSLATLKPSTTRHNSHQQQQQSNLYQIVRQVSVTELTNSNNGVIVGGFNYYSIFIWKKFSQIQSLQDLVTFVQTHPQDFWKVYGGNPISNSKRKFKILCPQLYPCQKIWTLMTAGYDKKLIDELFVVEPRSNLYPDCMAGSSLEIGDALLLTSYDFALYVRVNAVVTRKSLFQEVSAVEDENAVMYHPGDFTPIPLFPSEVLIYVSLPMTQPNSKPFIDFVTARTDFSQFTSCNSSRIHDMYILDRVHGVLNFTESDIRLIEQLQGGIKLTIDQSLLSSLVSTQYAQFLQPLSIQNATNLLWNSTCHFCGTRLCLAENIDNGDIMLFAYAIPCLIFYFVFFAFGMYKKPALRKRLLVPYLTPFCIFATEVLWTSLCKNSCRSILVPVSILFSGYGISVYVLVAFRFLFIKNLYKLIKNAQGRKLTFFKWLASEKVGWTLITIIPLFFMILFILPSMFAAIFDLNNLVFINNVFFSILTGFGCGLGVLYSFIDLFANRKLIKEKGIGRYLFFDDPFHIRIDMLAFMLQVFLAILFLVITPANQTQVGSNIIRMLIAIWLLFTSGGFAMMIEIYNMIRARHNSKKTRSSIEQEQGVFEYLLTTNVEFALLFKEYSKAESSIENYYLFERLMEIKKSGRATLTQFQDIEQKFIRQYSLYEINMQHRNRLRFYELLHAIENNKTNQQEFKVRGENVDPNVENIWQILMTETIYNMWDTYSRLQILQQYRNWALVYEIHAKQALDSTASESLNKV
;
A
#
# COMPACT_ATOMS: atom_id res chain seq x y z
N MET A 1 44.70 -4.03 -68.84
CA MET A 1 43.48 -3.36 -68.33
C MET A 1 42.29 -4.31 -68.10
N SER A 2 42.19 -5.47 -68.77
CA SER A 2 41.06 -6.41 -68.60
C SER A 2 41.00 -7.16 -67.24
N PHE A 3 42.09 -7.24 -66.48
CA PHE A 3 42.12 -8.01 -65.22
C PHE A 3 41.39 -7.35 -64.04
N HIS A 4 41.19 -6.03 -64.06
CA HIS A 4 40.52 -5.30 -62.98
C HIS A 4 38.99 -5.23 -63.12
N SER A 5 38.42 -5.41 -64.33
CA SER A 5 36.95 -5.41 -64.49
C SER A 5 36.33 -6.70 -63.96
N ASN A 6 36.96 -7.86 -64.22
CA ASN A 6 36.39 -9.15 -63.82
C ASN A 6 36.37 -9.32 -62.28
N THR A 7 37.41 -8.89 -61.58
CA THR A 7 37.47 -8.94 -60.11
C THR A 7 36.43 -8.04 -59.46
N GLN A 8 36.14 -6.87 -60.04
CA GLN A 8 35.06 -6.00 -59.57
C GLN A 8 33.68 -6.66 -59.80
N GLN A 9 33.48 -7.31 -60.95
CA GLN A 9 32.21 -7.92 -61.33
C GLN A 9 31.89 -9.19 -60.53
N GLU A 10 32.89 -10.02 -60.19
CA GLU A 10 32.73 -11.14 -59.24
C GLU A 10 32.46 -10.66 -57.80
N TYR A 11 33.08 -9.55 -57.38
CA TYR A 11 32.81 -8.95 -56.07
C TYR A 11 31.36 -8.45 -55.98
N ASP A 12 30.87 -7.74 -56.99
CA ASP A 12 29.50 -7.24 -57.02
C ASP A 12 28.47 -8.40 -57.10
N GLN A 13 28.72 -9.44 -57.91
CA GLN A 13 27.83 -10.61 -57.98
C GLN A 13 27.79 -11.43 -56.68
N SER A 14 28.95 -11.67 -56.05
CA SER A 14 29.00 -12.37 -54.76
C SER A 14 28.35 -11.55 -53.63
N HIS A 15 28.48 -10.22 -53.65
CA HIS A 15 27.82 -9.36 -52.68
C HIS A 15 26.29 -9.31 -52.86
N VAL A 16 25.77 -9.40 -54.09
CA VAL A 16 24.34 -9.54 -54.37
C VAL A 16 23.80 -10.87 -53.82
N ARG A 17 24.41 -12.02 -54.18
CA ARG A 17 24.02 -13.35 -53.67
C ARG A 17 23.92 -13.39 -52.14
N TRP A 18 24.92 -12.86 -51.45
CA TRP A 18 24.96 -12.84 -49.99
C TRP A 18 23.79 -12.05 -49.37
N ARG A 19 23.33 -10.96 -50.00
CA ARG A 19 22.17 -10.18 -49.52
C ARG A 19 20.86 -10.93 -49.69
N GLU A 20 20.68 -11.67 -50.79
CA GLU A 20 19.45 -12.42 -51.06
C GLU A 20 19.23 -13.57 -50.08
N ASP A 21 20.29 -14.34 -49.78
CA ASP A 21 20.25 -15.40 -48.76
C ASP A 21 20.00 -14.87 -47.34
N GLU A 22 20.50 -13.67 -47.02
CA GLU A 22 20.23 -13.03 -45.73
C GLU A 22 18.74 -12.65 -45.60
N ILE A 23 18.14 -12.10 -46.66
CA ILE A 23 16.71 -11.75 -46.71
C ILE A 23 15.85 -13.00 -46.51
N LEU A 24 16.14 -14.09 -47.25
CA LEU A 24 15.36 -15.33 -47.18
C LEU A 24 15.36 -15.96 -45.77
N ASN A 25 16.52 -15.94 -45.10
CA ASN A 25 16.66 -16.45 -43.73
C ASN A 25 15.96 -15.56 -42.67
N ARG A 26 15.91 -14.24 -42.89
CA ARG A 26 15.22 -13.30 -41.99
C ARG A 26 13.70 -13.49 -42.03
N VAL A 27 13.09 -13.72 -43.21
CA VAL A 27 11.64 -14.00 -43.34
C VAL A 27 11.24 -15.26 -42.56
N LYS A 28 12.04 -16.34 -42.66
CA LYS A 28 11.82 -17.59 -41.89
C LYS A 28 11.88 -17.37 -40.36
N LYS A 29 12.82 -16.54 -39.88
CA LYS A 29 12.93 -16.20 -38.43
C LYS A 29 11.78 -15.31 -37.93
N LYS A 30 11.24 -14.39 -38.75
CA LYS A 30 10.14 -13.47 -38.37
C LYS A 30 8.85 -14.25 -38.02
N LYS A 31 8.44 -15.21 -38.88
CA LYS A 31 7.26 -16.08 -38.64
C LYS A 31 7.32 -16.93 -37.37
N LYS A 32 8.52 -17.29 -36.87
CA LYS A 32 8.68 -18.13 -35.66
C LYS A 32 8.56 -17.33 -34.36
N LYS A 33 8.69 -15.99 -34.38
CA LYS A 33 8.80 -15.15 -33.17
C LYS A 33 7.51 -14.43 -32.75
N GLU A 34 6.48 -14.41 -33.58
CA GLU A 34 5.20 -13.73 -33.27
C GLU A 34 4.22 -14.58 -32.45
N ARG A 35 4.53 -15.85 -32.17
CA ARG A 35 3.71 -16.70 -31.29
C ARG A 35 4.21 -16.63 -29.84
N THR A 36 3.30 -16.22 -28.95
CA THR A 36 3.25 -16.56 -27.50
C THR A 36 4.45 -16.19 -26.61
N MET A 37 4.61 -14.91 -26.23
CA MET A 37 5.52 -14.57 -25.11
C MET A 37 5.18 -13.30 -24.27
N THR A 38 4.01 -12.68 -24.43
CA THR A 38 3.66 -11.44 -23.70
C THR A 38 2.88 -11.62 -22.38
N PRO A 39 1.83 -12.46 -22.26
CA PRO A 39 1.04 -12.54 -21.02
C PRO A 39 1.82 -13.21 -19.87
N THR A 40 2.53 -14.30 -20.18
CA THR A 40 3.24 -15.12 -19.19
C THR A 40 4.39 -14.35 -18.53
N LEU A 41 5.14 -13.55 -19.30
CA LEU A 41 6.25 -12.76 -18.76
C LEU A 41 5.76 -11.68 -17.79
N LEU A 42 4.61 -11.06 -18.07
CA LEU A 42 4.01 -10.03 -17.23
C LEU A 42 3.47 -10.64 -15.92
N LEU A 43 2.89 -11.84 -15.98
CA LEU A 43 2.50 -12.61 -14.80
C LEU A 43 3.71 -13.05 -13.96
N ILE A 44 4.80 -13.51 -14.59
CA ILE A 44 6.05 -13.89 -13.89
C ILE A 44 6.68 -12.69 -13.18
N VAL A 45 6.79 -11.54 -13.85
CA VAL A 45 7.32 -10.31 -13.23
C VAL A 45 6.42 -9.85 -12.07
N TYR A 46 5.09 -9.96 -12.21
CA TYR A 46 4.15 -9.64 -11.14
C TYR A 46 4.31 -10.58 -9.92
N VAL A 47 4.34 -11.90 -10.14
CA VAL A 47 4.58 -12.89 -9.07
C VAL A 47 5.94 -12.66 -8.42
N PHE A 48 6.98 -12.36 -9.20
CA PHE A 48 8.31 -12.07 -8.67
C PHE A 48 8.34 -10.81 -7.80
N ILE A 49 7.67 -9.71 -8.19
CA ILE A 49 7.55 -8.50 -7.37
C ILE A 49 6.78 -8.79 -6.08
N MET A 50 5.69 -9.56 -6.13
CA MET A 50 4.93 -9.93 -4.92
C MET A 50 5.73 -10.84 -3.98
N LEU A 51 6.50 -11.80 -4.51
CA LEU A 51 7.41 -12.63 -3.71
C LEU A 51 8.56 -11.82 -3.11
N LEU A 52 9.14 -10.88 -3.86
CA LEU A 52 10.19 -9.99 -3.38
C LEU A 52 9.68 -9.09 -2.24
N LEU A 53 8.49 -8.50 -2.39
CA LEU A 53 7.84 -7.70 -1.34
C LEU A 53 7.51 -8.56 -0.11
N PHE A 54 6.97 -9.76 -0.31
CA PHE A 54 6.70 -10.70 0.78
C PHE A 54 7.98 -11.06 1.54
N GLU A 55 9.07 -11.37 0.85
CA GLU A 55 10.34 -11.71 1.52
C GLU A 55 11.00 -10.50 2.19
N ILE A 56 10.90 -9.30 1.62
CA ILE A 56 11.33 -8.06 2.30
C ILE A 56 10.52 -7.86 3.60
N ILE A 57 9.21 -8.08 3.58
CA ILE A 57 8.35 -7.97 4.78
C ILE A 57 8.73 -9.03 5.82
N MET A 58 8.91 -10.29 5.43
CA MET A 58 9.34 -11.36 6.34
C MET A 58 10.72 -11.09 6.94
N ARG A 59 11.66 -10.56 6.15
CA ARG A 59 12.98 -10.15 6.63
C ARG A 59 12.92 -8.94 7.58
N LEU A 60 12.05 -7.96 7.33
CA LEU A 60 11.82 -6.83 8.23
C LEU A 60 11.17 -7.27 9.56
N GLN A 61 10.24 -8.23 9.52
CA GLN A 61 9.66 -8.83 10.73
C GLN A 61 10.73 -9.57 11.55
N ASN A 62 11.54 -10.41 10.92
CA ASN A 62 12.64 -11.12 11.59
C ASN A 62 13.70 -10.15 12.14
N PHE A 63 14.09 -9.13 11.38
CA PHE A 63 15.01 -8.08 11.83
C PHE A 63 14.46 -7.32 13.04
N ARG A 64 13.14 -7.13 13.12
CA ARG A 64 12.49 -6.49 14.27
C ARG A 64 12.39 -7.40 15.50
N VAL A 65 12.31 -8.73 15.36
CA VAL A 65 12.44 -9.65 16.51
C VAL A 65 13.83 -9.49 17.15
N VAL A 66 14.88 -9.37 16.35
CA VAL A 66 16.26 -9.13 16.82
C VAL A 66 16.42 -7.74 17.45
N MET A 67 15.98 -6.68 16.77
CA MET A 67 16.03 -5.31 17.32
C MET A 67 15.15 -5.12 18.57
N ALA A 68 14.04 -5.85 18.71
CA ALA A 68 13.20 -5.79 19.91
C ALA A 68 13.84 -6.48 21.14
N SER A 69 14.72 -7.47 20.93
CA SER A 69 15.61 -7.94 21.99
C SER A 69 16.69 -6.90 22.34
N GLU A 70 17.36 -6.30 21.35
CA GLU A 70 18.44 -5.33 21.62
C GLU A 70 17.95 -4.01 22.25
N ILE A 71 16.77 -3.51 21.87
CA ILE A 71 16.18 -2.29 22.45
C ILE A 71 15.65 -2.52 23.88
N ARG A 72 15.30 -3.77 24.24
CA ARG A 72 15.00 -4.14 25.65
C ARG A 72 16.26 -4.20 26.53
N GLU A 73 17.43 -4.46 25.94
CA GLU A 73 18.70 -4.56 26.67
C GLU A 73 19.49 -3.23 26.75
N SER A 74 19.04 -2.16 26.06
CA SER A 74 19.81 -0.92 25.89
C SER A 74 19.18 0.36 26.50
N SER A 75 18.39 0.23 27.57
CA SER A 75 18.13 1.37 28.47
C SER A 75 19.31 1.55 29.44
N PRO A 76 20.14 2.62 29.34
CA PRO A 76 21.27 2.78 30.24
C PRO A 76 20.80 3.09 31.66
N SER A 77 21.36 2.35 32.62
CA SER A 77 21.23 2.65 34.05
C SER A 77 21.94 3.97 34.36
N ALA A 78 21.18 5.05 34.48
CA ALA A 78 21.69 6.34 34.93
C ALA A 78 22.12 6.24 36.40
N SER A 79 23.42 6.08 36.63
CA SER A 79 24.03 6.13 37.96
C SER A 79 23.79 7.49 38.62
N PRO A 80 23.35 7.58 39.88
CA PRO A 80 23.15 8.85 40.55
C PRO A 80 24.51 9.52 40.85
N LEU A 81 24.61 10.81 40.50
CA LEU A 81 25.68 11.70 40.95
C LEU A 81 25.71 11.75 42.48
N ARG A 82 26.71 11.11 43.11
CA ARG A 82 27.02 11.34 44.52
C ARG A 82 27.74 12.68 44.68
N LEU A 83 27.16 13.61 45.43
CA LEU A 83 27.93 14.69 46.05
C LEU A 83 28.97 14.10 47.01
N GLY A 84 30.14 14.74 47.07
CA GLY A 84 31.31 14.17 47.71
C GLY A 84 31.33 14.27 49.24
N HIS A 85 32.08 13.37 49.85
CA HIS A 85 32.83 13.63 51.07
C HIS A 85 34.22 13.02 50.91
N ALA A 86 35.25 13.77 51.30
CA ALA A 86 36.64 13.39 51.07
C ALA A 86 37.16 12.40 52.12
N PHE A 87 37.84 11.34 51.67
CA PHE A 87 38.91 10.68 52.43
C PHE A 87 39.95 10.12 51.44
N ARG A 88 41.21 10.01 51.89
CA ARG A 88 42.41 9.97 51.03
C ARG A 88 43.40 8.89 51.51
N VAL A 89 43.53 7.80 50.75
CA VAL A 89 44.50 6.69 50.87
C VAL A 89 44.59 6.09 49.44
N SER A 90 45.56 6.42 48.57
CA SER A 90 46.98 6.00 48.48
C SER A 90 47.19 4.56 47.96
N ASP A 91 47.86 4.47 46.80
CA ASP A 91 48.78 3.41 46.32
C ASP A 91 48.16 2.01 45.98
N ASP A 92 48.62 1.19 45.02
CA ASP A 92 49.55 1.33 43.88
C ASP A 92 49.39 0.11 42.91
N THR A 93 50.26 -0.02 41.90
CA THR A 93 50.57 -1.21 41.02
C THR A 93 49.74 -1.48 39.73
N VAL A 94 50.24 -1.90 38.54
CA VAL A 94 51.55 -2.42 38.00
C VAL A 94 51.67 -3.98 38.01
N GLU A 95 51.84 -4.73 36.90
CA GLU A 95 51.89 -4.40 35.45
C GLU A 95 51.75 -5.62 34.47
N GLN A 96 51.45 -5.34 33.18
CA GLN A 96 51.96 -5.99 31.94
C GLN A 96 51.72 -7.49 31.58
N ILE A 97 52.25 -7.86 30.38
CA ILE A 97 52.48 -9.19 29.74
C ILE A 97 51.29 -9.69 28.89
N SER A 98 51.22 -9.42 27.56
CA SER A 98 52.03 -9.90 26.39
C SER A 98 51.72 -11.36 25.99
N SER A 99 51.01 -11.65 24.89
CA SER A 99 51.45 -11.67 23.48
C SER A 99 51.78 -13.09 22.96
N HIS A 100 51.10 -13.56 21.90
CA HIS A 100 51.70 -14.44 20.88
C HIS A 100 50.88 -14.48 19.56
N THR A 101 51.61 -14.50 18.46
CA THR A 101 51.20 -14.71 17.05
C THR A 101 51.02 -16.22 16.76
N SER A 102 50.50 -16.77 15.63
CA SER A 102 50.24 -16.30 14.25
C SER A 102 49.41 -17.34 13.46
N SER A 103 48.71 -16.91 12.38
CA SER A 103 48.31 -17.70 11.17
C SER A 103 47.36 -18.93 11.32
N SER A 104 46.48 -19.32 10.38
CA SER A 104 46.21 -18.88 8.99
C SER A 104 44.75 -19.17 8.52
N LEU A 105 44.32 -18.41 7.49
CA LEU A 105 43.30 -18.63 6.45
C LEU A 105 41.94 -19.38 6.68
N ALA A 106 40.87 -18.62 6.38
CA ALA A 106 39.69 -19.01 5.59
C ALA A 106 38.66 -20.04 6.12
N THR A 107 37.60 -19.53 6.75
CA THR A 107 36.21 -19.79 6.29
C THR A 107 35.25 -18.72 6.84
N LEU A 108 34.52 -18.03 5.96
CA LEU A 108 33.52 -17.02 6.36
C LEU A 108 32.27 -17.70 6.94
N LYS A 109 32.20 -17.75 8.28
CA LYS A 109 30.95 -17.92 9.04
C LYS A 109 30.62 -16.61 9.75
N PRO A 110 29.34 -16.21 9.89
CA PRO A 110 28.98 -15.00 10.63
C PRO A 110 29.37 -15.16 12.11
N SER A 111 30.08 -14.17 12.65
CA SER A 111 30.47 -14.13 14.06
C SER A 111 29.27 -13.83 14.95
N THR A 112 28.83 -14.81 15.73
CA THR A 112 27.90 -14.59 16.84
C THR A 112 28.60 -13.88 17.99
N THR A 113 28.01 -12.77 18.44
CA THR A 113 28.43 -11.99 19.61
C THR A 113 28.29 -12.83 20.87
N ARG A 114 29.42 -13.26 21.44
CA ARG A 114 29.47 -14.29 22.50
C ARG A 114 29.57 -13.74 23.93
N HIS A 115 29.09 -12.52 24.19
CA HIS A 115 29.18 -11.89 25.52
C HIS A 115 27.86 -11.74 26.31
N ASN A 116 26.68 -11.83 25.69
CA ASN A 116 25.39 -11.76 26.42
C ASN A 116 24.77 -13.15 26.73
N SER A 117 25.36 -14.25 26.25
CA SER A 117 24.74 -15.58 26.33
C SER A 117 24.56 -16.11 27.76
N HIS A 118 25.40 -15.72 28.72
CA HIS A 118 25.30 -16.22 30.10
C HIS A 118 24.12 -15.62 30.90
N GLN A 119 23.74 -14.36 30.67
CA GLN A 119 22.55 -13.79 31.32
C GLN A 119 21.26 -14.33 30.70
N GLN A 120 21.18 -14.46 29.37
CA GLN A 120 20.01 -15.05 28.72
C GLN A 120 19.83 -16.55 29.05
N GLN A 121 20.92 -17.33 29.21
CA GLN A 121 20.80 -18.73 29.68
C GLN A 121 20.38 -18.86 31.17
N GLN A 122 20.78 -17.92 32.03
CA GLN A 122 20.31 -17.93 33.42
C GLN A 122 18.83 -17.56 33.51
N GLN A 123 18.37 -16.56 32.75
CA GLN A 123 16.94 -16.25 32.66
C GLN A 123 16.14 -17.42 32.04
N SER A 124 16.62 -18.07 30.97
CA SER A 124 15.88 -19.20 30.36
C SER A 124 15.68 -20.39 31.31
N ASN A 125 16.58 -20.60 32.27
CA ASN A 125 16.46 -21.66 33.27
C ASN A 125 15.51 -21.27 34.42
N LEU A 126 15.43 -19.99 34.78
CA LEU A 126 14.43 -19.47 35.72
C LEU A 126 12.99 -19.67 35.20
N TYR A 127 12.76 -19.46 33.91
CA TYR A 127 11.45 -19.66 33.25
C TYR A 127 10.96 -21.12 33.17
N GLN A 128 11.77 -22.12 33.56
CA GLN A 128 11.34 -23.52 33.57
C GLN A 128 10.53 -23.93 34.81
N ILE A 129 10.71 -23.23 35.94
CA ILE A 129 10.09 -23.61 37.23
C ILE A 129 8.77 -22.86 37.45
N VAL A 130 8.71 -21.59 37.05
CA VAL A 130 7.55 -20.71 37.23
C VAL A 130 7.08 -20.25 35.86
N ARG A 131 5.89 -20.70 35.47
CA ARG A 131 5.25 -20.29 34.22
C ARG A 131 4.11 -19.33 34.53
N GLN A 132 4.24 -18.09 34.09
CA GLN A 132 3.11 -17.18 33.97
C GLN A 132 2.22 -17.62 32.80
N VAL A 133 0.91 -17.74 33.01
CA VAL A 133 -0.06 -18.14 32.00
C VAL A 133 -1.28 -17.22 32.09
N SER A 134 -1.77 -16.73 30.95
CA SER A 134 -3.05 -16.00 30.92
C SER A 134 -4.17 -16.94 31.38
N VAL A 135 -5.15 -16.44 32.13
CA VAL A 135 -6.32 -17.25 32.51
C VAL A 135 -7.02 -17.85 31.28
N THR A 136 -6.99 -17.19 30.12
CA THR A 136 -7.53 -17.70 28.85
C THR A 136 -6.69 -18.78 28.17
N GLU A 137 -5.45 -19.01 28.62
CA GLU A 137 -4.53 -20.05 28.12
C GLU A 137 -4.45 -21.26 29.08
N LEU A 138 -5.21 -21.23 30.17
CA LEU A 138 -5.32 -22.37 31.07
C LEU A 138 -5.97 -23.56 30.36
N THR A 139 -5.35 -24.72 30.49
CA THR A 139 -5.83 -25.99 29.94
C THR A 139 -5.56 -27.11 30.94
N ASN A 140 -6.35 -28.18 30.88
CA ASN A 140 -6.19 -29.36 31.76
C ASN A 140 -4.80 -30.04 31.64
N SER A 141 -4.00 -29.73 30.61
CA SER A 141 -2.62 -30.22 30.45
C SER A 141 -1.56 -29.46 31.25
N ASN A 142 -1.94 -28.35 31.90
CA ASN A 142 -1.03 -27.60 32.76
C ASN A 142 -0.93 -28.29 34.14
N ASN A 143 -0.14 -29.38 34.22
CA ASN A 143 0.09 -30.20 35.43
C ASN A 143 0.93 -29.47 36.52
N GLY A 144 0.64 -28.21 36.81
CA GLY A 144 1.31 -27.42 37.84
C GLY A 144 0.34 -26.81 38.84
N VAL A 145 0.89 -26.37 39.97
CA VAL A 145 0.11 -25.78 41.07
C VAL A 145 -0.01 -24.28 40.84
N ILE A 146 -1.21 -23.70 40.99
CA ILE A 146 -1.34 -22.23 41.01
C ILE A 146 -0.82 -21.71 42.34
N VAL A 147 0.15 -20.79 42.27
CA VAL A 147 0.88 -20.24 43.42
C VAL A 147 0.80 -18.71 43.51
N GLY A 148 0.08 -18.05 42.61
CA GLY A 148 -0.10 -16.59 42.64
C GLY A 148 -0.69 -16.04 41.34
N GLY A 149 -0.78 -14.71 41.23
CA GLY A 149 -1.33 -14.06 40.04
C GLY A 149 -1.25 -12.54 40.05
N PHE A 150 -1.55 -11.98 38.88
CA PHE A 150 -1.30 -10.59 38.52
C PHE A 150 -2.43 -10.02 37.66
N ASN A 151 -2.37 -8.70 37.48
CA ASN A 151 -3.19 -7.88 36.62
C ASN A 151 -4.68 -8.17 36.81
N TYR A 152 -5.16 -7.97 38.04
CA TYR A 152 -6.50 -8.38 38.45
C TYR A 152 -7.59 -7.64 37.66
N TYR A 153 -8.56 -8.39 37.14
CA TYR A 153 -9.85 -7.83 36.76
C TYR A 153 -10.49 -7.24 38.01
N SER A 154 -10.78 -5.95 37.96
CA SER A 154 -11.29 -5.17 39.08
C SER A 154 -12.40 -4.23 38.61
N ILE A 155 -13.34 -3.95 39.51
CA ILE A 155 -14.36 -2.91 39.33
C ILE A 155 -13.82 -1.63 39.98
N PHE A 156 -13.38 -0.68 39.17
CA PHE A 156 -12.91 0.63 39.61
C PHE A 156 -14.12 1.57 39.73
N ILE A 157 -14.42 1.97 40.97
CA ILE A 157 -15.58 2.80 41.31
C ILE A 157 -15.10 4.18 41.72
N TRP A 158 -15.78 5.25 41.32
CA TRP A 158 -15.45 6.60 41.76
C TRP A 158 -15.41 6.73 43.28
N LYS A 159 -14.29 7.22 43.84
CA LYS A 159 -14.03 7.40 45.28
C LYS A 159 -15.01 8.37 45.98
N LYS A 160 -15.81 9.12 45.23
CA LYS A 160 -16.99 9.85 45.75
C LYS A 160 -17.99 8.92 46.46
N PHE A 161 -18.04 7.64 46.06
CA PHE A 161 -18.77 6.57 46.73
C PHE A 161 -17.88 5.87 47.79
N SER A 162 -17.24 6.67 48.66
CA SER A 162 -16.11 6.27 49.52
C SER A 162 -16.39 5.13 50.52
N GLN A 163 -17.66 4.78 50.72
CA GLN A 163 -18.10 3.70 51.60
C GLN A 163 -17.98 2.30 50.95
N ILE A 164 -17.81 2.23 49.63
CA ILE A 164 -17.77 0.96 48.90
C ILE A 164 -16.34 0.40 48.89
N GLN A 165 -16.14 -0.77 49.51
CA GLN A 165 -14.84 -1.48 49.51
C GLN A 165 -14.95 -2.92 48.98
N SER A 166 -16.15 -3.50 48.99
CA SER A 166 -16.45 -4.85 48.50
C SER A 166 -17.65 -4.87 47.55
N LEU A 167 -17.83 -5.99 46.83
CA LEU A 167 -18.99 -6.20 45.97
C LEU A 167 -20.31 -6.17 46.75
N GLN A 168 -20.31 -6.63 48.00
CA GLN A 168 -21.48 -6.56 48.88
C GLN A 168 -21.83 -5.10 49.22
N ASP A 169 -20.82 -4.26 49.50
CA ASP A 169 -21.04 -2.83 49.74
C ASP A 169 -21.58 -2.15 48.48
N LEU A 170 -21.08 -2.50 47.29
CA LEU A 170 -21.58 -1.97 46.02
C LEU A 170 -23.07 -2.29 45.82
N VAL A 171 -23.46 -3.56 45.96
CA VAL A 171 -24.87 -3.98 45.80
C VAL A 171 -25.75 -3.29 46.84
N THR A 172 -25.31 -3.24 48.10
CA THR A 172 -26.05 -2.61 49.21
C THR A 172 -26.19 -1.09 48.99
N PHE A 173 -25.12 -0.42 48.55
CA PHE A 173 -25.11 1.01 48.28
C PHE A 173 -26.07 1.35 47.12
N VAL A 174 -26.00 0.64 46.00
CA VAL A 174 -26.87 0.88 44.84
C VAL A 174 -28.34 0.59 45.16
N GLN A 175 -28.62 -0.39 46.02
CA GLN A 175 -29.98 -0.68 46.49
C GLN A 175 -30.54 0.39 47.44
N THR A 176 -29.69 0.98 48.29
CA THR A 176 -30.10 1.96 49.32
C THR A 176 -30.06 3.41 48.85
N HIS A 177 -29.23 3.73 47.85
CA HIS A 177 -29.02 5.07 47.30
C HIS A 177 -29.38 5.19 45.80
N PRO A 178 -30.52 4.64 45.32
CA PRO A 178 -30.85 4.68 43.89
C PRO A 178 -30.94 6.10 43.32
N GLN A 179 -31.31 7.09 44.15
CA GLN A 179 -31.41 8.50 43.78
C GLN A 179 -30.08 9.15 43.39
N ASP A 180 -28.95 8.66 43.90
CA ASP A 180 -27.62 9.24 43.61
C ASP A 180 -27.21 9.01 42.14
N PHE A 181 -27.89 8.10 41.45
CA PHE A 181 -27.74 7.79 40.04
C PHE A 181 -28.80 8.45 39.14
N TRP A 182 -29.77 9.19 39.70
CA TRP A 182 -30.88 9.80 38.94
C TRP A 182 -30.54 11.15 38.30
N LYS A 183 -29.44 11.84 38.68
CA LYS A 183 -29.00 13.06 37.99
C LYS A 183 -28.54 12.70 36.57
N VAL A 184 -29.34 13.08 35.58
CA VAL A 184 -29.08 12.86 34.15
C VAL A 184 -27.91 13.73 33.69
N TYR A 185 -26.93 13.11 33.03
CA TYR A 185 -25.87 13.82 32.31
C TYR A 185 -26.49 14.59 31.14
N GLY A 186 -26.54 15.92 31.22
CA GLY A 186 -27.07 16.78 30.16
C GLY A 186 -28.45 17.42 30.42
N GLY A 187 -28.59 18.14 31.54
CA GLY A 187 -29.45 19.33 31.64
C GLY A 187 -30.98 19.17 31.67
N ASN A 188 -31.55 18.02 31.26
CA ASN A 188 -32.99 17.77 31.31
C ASN A 188 -33.28 16.41 31.98
N PRO A 189 -34.11 16.35 33.04
CA PRO A 189 -34.57 15.10 33.63
C PRO A 189 -35.62 14.43 32.72
N ILE A 190 -35.15 13.76 31.67
CA ILE A 190 -36.01 12.98 30.78
C ILE A 190 -36.37 11.67 31.47
N SER A 191 -37.65 11.54 31.85
CA SER A 191 -38.30 10.34 32.43
C SER A 191 -37.94 9.97 33.88
N ASN A 192 -38.98 9.70 34.70
CA ASN A 192 -38.91 9.16 36.07
C ASN A 192 -38.42 7.69 36.14
N SER A 193 -37.85 7.16 35.07
CA SER A 193 -37.30 5.80 35.04
C SER A 193 -36.01 5.73 35.84
N LYS A 194 -35.99 4.90 36.90
CA LYS A 194 -34.79 4.61 37.69
C LYS A 194 -33.64 4.21 36.75
N ARG A 195 -32.57 5.00 36.70
CA ARG A 195 -31.33 4.65 36.02
C ARG A 195 -30.63 3.51 36.78
N LYS A 196 -30.12 2.53 36.04
CA LYS A 196 -29.28 1.45 36.57
C LYS A 196 -27.84 1.92 36.75
N PHE A 197 -27.16 1.38 37.76
CA PHE A 197 -25.73 1.57 37.97
C PHE A 197 -24.95 0.99 36.79
N LYS A 198 -24.19 1.83 36.09
CA LYS A 198 -23.60 1.51 34.80
C LYS A 198 -22.11 1.18 34.94
N ILE A 199 -21.77 -0.08 34.71
CA ILE A 199 -20.39 -0.58 34.69
C ILE A 199 -19.93 -0.64 33.23
N LEU A 200 -18.94 0.18 32.86
CA LEU A 200 -18.32 0.11 31.53
C LEU A 200 -17.27 -0.99 31.49
N CYS A 201 -17.14 -1.70 30.37
CA CYS A 201 -16.18 -2.78 30.23
C CYS A 201 -15.73 -2.90 28.75
N PRO A 202 -14.47 -3.28 28.42
CA PRO A 202 -14.06 -3.41 27.02
C PRO A 202 -14.84 -4.51 26.30
N GLN A 203 -15.26 -4.27 25.06
CA GLN A 203 -16.05 -5.26 24.29
C GLN A 203 -15.36 -6.62 24.08
N LEU A 204 -14.02 -6.66 24.11
CA LEU A 204 -13.23 -7.89 23.99
C LEU A 204 -13.18 -8.70 25.29
N TYR A 205 -13.50 -8.10 26.43
CA TYR A 205 -13.56 -8.81 27.71
C TYR A 205 -14.87 -9.61 27.80
N PRO A 206 -14.88 -10.77 28.50
CA PRO A 206 -16.11 -11.54 28.74
C PRO A 206 -16.97 -10.90 29.86
N CYS A 207 -17.20 -9.59 29.78
CA CYS A 207 -17.80 -8.73 30.82
C CYS A 207 -19.07 -9.30 31.43
N GLN A 208 -20.03 -9.69 30.58
CA GLN A 208 -21.32 -10.23 31.03
C GLN A 208 -21.15 -11.58 31.74
N LYS A 209 -20.20 -12.41 31.29
CA LYS A 209 -19.90 -13.72 31.92
C LYS A 209 -19.23 -13.50 33.28
N ILE A 210 -18.24 -12.61 33.35
CA ILE A 210 -17.59 -12.19 34.59
C ILE A 210 -18.63 -11.69 35.58
N TRP A 211 -19.45 -10.71 35.19
CA TRP A 211 -20.48 -10.13 36.05
C TRP A 211 -21.49 -11.17 36.55
N THR A 212 -22.04 -11.98 35.64
CA THR A 212 -23.01 -13.03 35.99
C THR A 212 -22.46 -14.04 37.00
N LEU A 213 -21.17 -14.38 36.91
CA LEU A 213 -20.51 -15.29 37.86
C LEU A 213 -20.24 -14.60 39.20
N MET A 214 -19.74 -13.35 39.19
CA MET A 214 -19.53 -12.57 40.41
C MET A 214 -20.82 -12.35 41.20
N THR A 215 -21.95 -12.16 40.50
CA THR A 215 -23.26 -11.95 41.13
C THR A 215 -24.07 -13.23 41.33
N ALA A 216 -23.49 -14.42 41.12
CA ALA A 216 -24.23 -15.69 41.20
C ALA A 216 -24.80 -16.01 42.59
N GLY A 217 -24.25 -15.40 43.65
CA GLY A 217 -24.75 -15.51 45.03
C GLY A 217 -25.86 -14.52 45.41
N TYR A 218 -26.27 -13.63 44.49
CA TYR A 218 -27.29 -12.60 44.74
C TYR A 218 -28.59 -12.91 44.00
N ASP A 219 -29.70 -12.28 44.39
CA ASP A 219 -30.94 -12.35 43.60
C ASP A 219 -30.69 -11.74 42.21
N LYS A 220 -30.69 -12.59 41.19
CA LYS A 220 -30.49 -12.20 39.79
C LYS A 220 -31.47 -11.11 39.36
N LYS A 221 -32.74 -11.17 39.79
CA LYS A 221 -33.74 -10.16 39.41
C LYS A 221 -33.36 -8.79 39.98
N LEU A 222 -32.92 -8.74 41.23
CA LEU A 222 -32.43 -7.51 41.87
C LEU A 222 -31.19 -6.97 41.15
N ILE A 223 -30.23 -7.82 40.82
CA ILE A 223 -29.02 -7.43 40.08
C ILE A 223 -29.36 -6.91 38.69
N ASP A 224 -30.22 -7.61 37.94
CA ASP A 224 -30.67 -7.19 36.61
C ASP A 224 -31.52 -5.91 36.67
N GLU A 225 -32.21 -5.60 37.78
CA GLU A 225 -32.92 -4.34 38.00
C GLU A 225 -31.99 -3.17 38.38
N LEU A 226 -30.96 -3.42 39.19
CA LEU A 226 -30.07 -2.38 39.73
C LEU A 226 -28.88 -2.05 38.82
N PHE A 227 -28.34 -3.01 38.06
CA PHE A 227 -27.08 -2.88 37.33
C PHE A 227 -27.23 -3.01 35.81
N VAL A 228 -26.33 -2.37 35.08
CA VAL A 228 -26.11 -2.62 33.65
C VAL A 228 -24.62 -2.67 33.36
N VAL A 229 -24.14 -3.80 32.82
CA VAL A 229 -22.77 -3.93 32.32
C VAL A 229 -22.80 -3.64 30.83
N GLU A 230 -22.15 -2.56 30.42
CA GLU A 230 -22.17 -2.08 29.04
C GLU A 230 -20.82 -2.35 28.36
N PRO A 231 -20.73 -3.34 27.45
CA PRO A 231 -19.51 -3.58 26.68
C PRO A 231 -19.31 -2.42 25.68
N ARG A 232 -18.16 -1.75 25.79
CA ARG A 232 -17.75 -0.59 25.00
C ARG A 232 -16.68 -0.99 23.99
N SER A 233 -16.95 -0.71 22.71
CA SER A 233 -16.03 -0.94 21.58
C SER A 233 -14.85 0.05 21.55
N ASN A 234 -14.89 1.09 22.39
CA ASN A 234 -13.80 2.03 22.61
C ASN A 234 -13.77 2.47 24.07
N LEU A 235 -12.57 2.52 24.63
CA LEU A 235 -12.25 3.10 25.93
C LEU A 235 -11.36 4.35 25.78
N TYR A 236 -11.15 4.82 24.54
CA TYR A 236 -10.47 6.08 24.29
C TYR A 236 -11.48 7.21 24.26
N PRO A 237 -11.09 8.41 24.74
CA PRO A 237 -11.97 9.57 24.80
C PRO A 237 -12.45 9.98 23.41
N ASP A 238 -13.61 10.63 23.34
CA ASP A 238 -14.20 11.10 22.09
C ASP A 238 -14.52 12.59 22.19
N CYS A 239 -14.22 13.37 21.15
CA CYS A 239 -14.38 14.83 21.23
C CYS A 239 -15.84 15.31 21.21
N MET A 240 -16.80 14.46 20.84
CA MET A 240 -18.23 14.77 20.94
C MET A 240 -18.86 14.22 22.23
N ALA A 241 -18.41 13.06 22.72
CA ALA A 241 -18.98 12.40 23.90
C ALA A 241 -18.20 12.64 25.21
N GLY A 242 -17.06 13.33 25.18
CA GLY A 242 -16.22 13.60 26.35
C GLY A 242 -15.33 12.41 26.76
N SER A 243 -14.94 12.36 28.03
CA SER A 243 -14.23 11.19 28.56
C SER A 243 -15.20 10.04 28.77
N SER A 244 -14.77 8.83 28.42
CA SER A 244 -15.56 7.65 28.75
C SER A 244 -15.57 7.35 30.27
N LEU A 245 -14.64 7.90 31.05
CA LEU A 245 -14.66 7.86 32.54
C LEU A 245 -15.96 8.45 33.10
N GLU A 246 -16.49 9.49 32.45
CA GLU A 246 -17.69 10.22 32.85
C GLU A 246 -19.00 9.48 32.50
N ILE A 247 -18.95 8.58 31.51
CA ILE A 247 -20.13 7.85 31.00
C ILE A 247 -20.53 6.67 31.92
N GLY A 248 -19.61 6.22 32.78
CA GLY A 248 -19.79 5.09 33.70
C GLY A 248 -19.85 5.51 35.17
N ASP A 249 -20.57 4.72 35.97
CA ASP A 249 -20.52 4.81 37.43
C ASP A 249 -19.36 3.97 38.00
N ALA A 250 -18.95 2.93 37.25
CA ALA A 250 -17.74 2.15 37.49
C ALA A 250 -17.17 1.56 36.19
N LEU A 251 -15.97 0.99 36.27
CA LEU A 251 -15.22 0.42 35.16
C LEU A 251 -14.77 -1.01 35.52
N LEU A 252 -15.08 -2.00 34.68
CA LEU A 252 -14.57 -3.36 34.79
C LEU A 252 -13.37 -3.52 33.86
N LEU A 253 -12.16 -3.45 34.41
CA LEU A 253 -10.88 -3.43 33.70
C LEU A 253 -9.84 -4.28 34.43
N THR A 254 -8.73 -4.62 33.76
CA THR A 254 -7.53 -5.10 34.48
C THR A 254 -6.75 -3.91 35.05
N SER A 255 -5.91 -4.13 36.07
CA SER A 255 -5.01 -3.11 36.66
C SER A 255 -4.24 -2.31 35.60
N TYR A 256 -3.68 -3.00 34.61
CA TYR A 256 -2.93 -2.39 33.49
C TYR A 256 -3.82 -1.53 32.60
N ASP A 257 -4.93 -2.08 32.12
CA ASP A 257 -5.82 -1.39 31.20
C ASP A 257 -6.51 -0.20 31.88
N PHE A 258 -6.79 -0.27 33.18
CA PHE A 258 -7.27 0.86 33.96
C PHE A 258 -6.24 2.00 34.08
N ALA A 259 -4.99 1.68 34.43
CA ALA A 259 -3.93 2.69 34.50
C ALA A 259 -3.70 3.37 33.14
N LEU A 260 -3.73 2.61 32.04
CA LEU A 260 -3.68 3.15 30.68
C LEU A 260 -4.94 3.97 30.33
N TYR A 261 -6.11 3.52 30.75
CA TYR A 261 -7.40 4.15 30.47
C TYR A 261 -7.53 5.53 31.10
N VAL A 262 -7.23 5.65 32.40
CA VAL A 262 -7.20 6.95 33.11
C VAL A 262 -6.19 7.88 32.43
N ARG A 263 -4.98 7.36 32.12
CA ARG A 263 -3.92 8.11 31.45
C ARG A 263 -4.38 8.76 30.13
N VAL A 264 -4.96 7.98 29.21
CA VAL A 264 -5.37 8.50 27.89
C VAL A 264 -6.62 9.39 27.98
N ASN A 265 -7.47 9.20 28.99
CA ASN A 265 -8.67 10.02 29.19
C ASN A 265 -8.40 11.32 29.98
N ALA A 266 -7.25 11.50 30.61
CA ALA A 266 -6.96 12.62 31.54
C ALA A 266 -7.08 14.03 30.94
N VAL A 267 -6.86 14.20 29.62
CA VAL A 267 -6.73 15.52 28.96
C VAL A 267 -8.00 15.96 28.21
N VAL A 268 -8.91 15.03 27.88
CA VAL A 268 -10.00 15.30 26.90
C VAL A 268 -11.26 15.89 27.53
N THR A 269 -11.26 16.15 28.84
CA THR A 269 -12.40 16.74 29.57
C THR A 269 -12.07 18.08 30.21
N ARG A 270 -12.59 19.16 29.60
CA ARG A 270 -12.98 20.35 30.36
C ARG A 270 -14.11 19.90 31.30
N LYS A 271 -13.84 19.81 32.61
CA LYS A 271 -14.81 19.35 33.62
C LYS A 271 -16.17 20.04 33.44
N SER A 272 -17.18 19.26 33.06
CA SER A 272 -18.58 19.71 33.05
C SER A 272 -19.52 18.70 33.72
N LEU A 273 -19.07 17.47 33.97
CA LEU A 273 -19.87 16.45 34.66
C LEU A 273 -19.97 16.64 36.19
N PHE A 274 -19.05 17.40 36.78
CA PHE A 274 -18.93 17.63 38.23
C PHE A 274 -18.87 19.11 38.63
N GLN A 275 -19.18 20.03 37.71
CA GLN A 275 -19.34 21.45 38.00
C GLN A 275 -20.74 21.89 37.57
N GLU A 276 -21.64 22.09 38.54
CA GLU A 276 -22.91 22.82 38.37
C GLU A 276 -22.68 24.35 38.20
N VAL A 277 -21.43 24.78 37.98
CA VAL A 277 -21.00 26.18 38.01
C VAL A 277 -20.03 26.45 36.88
N SER A 278 -20.41 27.41 36.02
CA SER A 278 -19.57 28.26 35.15
C SER A 278 -18.31 27.63 34.54
N ALA A 279 -18.33 27.44 33.22
CA ALA A 279 -17.15 27.15 32.41
C ALA A 279 -16.17 28.36 32.40
N VAL A 280 -15.37 28.48 33.46
CA VAL A 280 -14.19 29.36 33.51
C VAL A 280 -13.04 28.63 32.81
N GLU A 281 -12.34 29.33 31.92
CA GLU A 281 -11.14 28.81 31.24
C GLU A 281 -9.92 28.87 32.16
N ASP A 282 -10.02 28.22 33.32
CA ASP A 282 -8.95 28.16 34.32
C ASP A 282 -7.88 27.16 33.85
N GLU A 283 -6.60 27.60 33.80
CA GLU A 283 -5.47 26.76 33.40
C GLU A 283 -5.25 25.59 34.38
N ASN A 284 -5.85 25.68 35.58
CA ASN A 284 -5.86 24.66 36.63
C ASN A 284 -6.91 23.55 36.38
N ALA A 285 -7.07 23.09 35.13
CA ALA A 285 -8.00 22.03 34.79
C ALA A 285 -7.69 20.74 35.57
N VAL A 286 -8.50 20.42 36.58
CA VAL A 286 -8.27 19.27 37.47
C VAL A 286 -8.43 17.96 36.68
N MET A 287 -7.31 17.27 36.48
CA MET A 287 -7.21 16.02 35.72
C MET A 287 -7.61 14.81 36.56
N TYR A 288 -8.02 13.73 35.89
CA TYR A 288 -8.32 12.46 36.55
C TYR A 288 -7.06 11.76 37.03
N HIS A 289 -7.16 11.19 38.23
CA HIS A 289 -6.11 10.46 38.93
C HIS A 289 -6.54 9.00 39.12
N PRO A 290 -5.66 7.99 38.99
CA PRO A 290 -6.04 6.58 39.26
C PRO A 290 -6.61 6.38 40.68
N GLY A 291 -6.06 7.10 41.65
CA GLY A 291 -6.57 7.20 43.04
C GLY A 291 -7.90 7.95 43.25
N ASP A 292 -8.51 8.52 42.19
CA ASP A 292 -9.92 8.96 42.23
C ASP A 292 -10.90 7.77 42.20
N PHE A 293 -10.37 6.54 42.08
CA PHE A 293 -11.14 5.30 42.03
C PHE A 293 -10.74 4.35 43.17
N THR A 294 -11.74 3.67 43.73
CA THR A 294 -11.57 2.53 44.60
C THR A 294 -11.62 1.24 43.76
N PRO A 295 -10.58 0.40 43.73
CA PRO A 295 -10.62 -0.91 43.10
C PRO A 295 -11.36 -1.92 44.00
N ILE A 296 -12.39 -2.58 43.48
CA ILE A 296 -12.88 -3.86 44.00
C ILE A 296 -12.25 -4.98 43.14
N PRO A 297 -11.46 -5.90 43.70
CA PRO A 297 -10.95 -7.04 42.96
C PRO A 297 -12.06 -8.00 42.58
N LEU A 298 -11.87 -8.69 41.47
CA LEU A 298 -12.66 -9.87 41.12
C LEU A 298 -11.77 -11.12 41.06
N PHE A 299 -10.80 -11.16 40.15
CA PHE A 299 -9.88 -12.30 39.95
C PHE A 299 -8.68 -11.90 39.08
N PRO A 300 -7.54 -12.60 39.16
CA PRO A 300 -6.35 -12.33 38.33
C PRO A 300 -6.64 -12.55 36.83
N SER A 301 -6.05 -11.74 35.94
CA SER A 301 -6.03 -12.07 34.50
C SER A 301 -4.87 -12.99 34.10
N GLU A 302 -3.80 -12.98 34.90
CA GLU A 302 -2.60 -13.81 34.73
C GLU A 302 -2.36 -14.63 36.01
N VAL A 303 -2.13 -15.93 35.89
CA VAL A 303 -1.78 -16.79 37.04
C VAL A 303 -0.35 -17.31 36.93
N LEU A 304 0.27 -17.54 38.09
CA LEU A 304 1.56 -18.21 38.21
C LEU A 304 1.34 -19.68 38.48
N ILE A 305 1.84 -20.50 37.56
CA ILE A 305 1.86 -21.95 37.66
C ILE A 305 3.27 -22.39 38.05
N TYR A 306 3.39 -23.02 39.21
CA TYR A 306 4.59 -23.73 39.64
C TYR A 306 4.61 -25.12 38.99
N VAL A 307 5.55 -25.34 38.07
CA VAL A 307 5.69 -26.60 37.35
C VAL A 307 6.73 -27.44 38.09
N SER A 308 6.29 -28.53 38.72
CA SER A 308 7.13 -29.28 39.66
C SER A 308 8.25 -30.07 38.97
N LEU A 309 9.49 -29.76 39.36
CA LEU A 309 10.54 -30.77 39.45
C LEU A 309 10.42 -31.49 40.81
N PRO A 310 10.87 -32.76 40.93
CA PRO A 310 10.65 -33.57 42.12
C PRO A 310 11.18 -32.88 43.39
N MET A 311 10.27 -32.63 44.34
CA MET A 311 10.54 -31.92 45.58
C MET A 311 11.42 -32.76 46.53
N THR A 312 12.73 -32.51 46.51
CA THR A 312 13.61 -32.85 47.64
C THR A 312 14.07 -31.59 48.40
N GLN A 313 14.21 -30.44 47.73
CA GLN A 313 14.22 -29.13 48.37
C GLN A 313 13.54 -28.08 47.46
N PRO A 314 12.57 -27.28 47.97
CA PRO A 314 12.06 -26.13 47.23
C PRO A 314 13.13 -25.03 47.22
N ASN A 315 13.86 -24.92 46.11
CA ASN A 315 14.59 -23.70 45.77
C ASN A 315 13.56 -22.59 45.47
N SER A 316 12.99 -22.02 46.53
CA SER A 316 11.98 -20.95 46.48
C SER A 316 12.55 -19.65 45.91
N LYS A 317 13.87 -19.45 45.98
CA LYS A 317 14.57 -18.25 45.51
C LYS A 317 14.19 -17.88 44.05
N PRO A 318 14.33 -18.74 43.03
CA PRO A 318 13.76 -18.54 41.69
C PRO A 318 12.35 -17.93 41.61
N PHE A 319 11.42 -18.43 42.42
CA PHE A 319 10.05 -17.94 42.46
C PHE A 319 9.95 -16.58 43.16
N ILE A 320 10.64 -16.43 44.29
CA ILE A 320 10.71 -15.19 45.06
C ILE A 320 11.34 -14.08 44.22
N ASP A 321 12.48 -14.32 43.59
CA ASP A 321 13.18 -13.36 42.72
C ASP A 321 12.26 -12.90 41.58
N PHE A 322 11.49 -13.82 40.96
CA PHE A 322 10.49 -13.49 39.93
C PHE A 322 9.34 -12.64 40.47
N VAL A 323 8.72 -13.05 41.59
CA VAL A 323 7.57 -12.32 42.18
C VAL A 323 8.00 -10.96 42.72
N THR A 324 9.16 -10.85 43.38
CA THR A 324 9.74 -9.59 43.84
C THR A 324 10.03 -8.67 42.66
N ALA A 325 10.69 -9.12 41.60
CA ALA A 325 10.94 -8.30 40.40
C ALA A 325 9.64 -7.80 39.72
N ARG A 326 8.52 -8.52 39.90
CA ARG A 326 7.19 -8.16 39.36
C ARG A 326 6.27 -7.43 40.36
N THR A 327 6.70 -7.23 41.61
CA THR A 327 5.96 -6.47 42.64
C THR A 327 6.72 -5.25 43.15
N ASP A 328 8.01 -5.15 42.83
CA ASP A 328 8.86 -4.01 43.13
C ASP A 328 8.56 -2.84 42.21
N PHE A 329 7.48 -2.12 42.51
CA PHE A 329 7.13 -0.87 41.84
C PHE A 329 8.18 0.23 42.05
N SER A 330 9.09 0.10 43.03
CA SER A 330 10.09 1.14 43.33
C SER A 330 11.13 1.33 42.21
N GLN A 331 11.27 0.35 41.30
CA GLN A 331 12.11 0.46 40.11
C GLN A 331 11.54 1.40 39.05
N PHE A 332 10.24 1.73 39.11
CA PHE A 332 9.52 2.52 38.10
C PHE A 332 9.34 3.97 38.54
N THR A 333 10.44 4.63 38.92
CA THR A 333 10.49 6.02 39.41
C THR A 333 10.18 7.10 38.37
N SER A 334 10.07 6.76 37.08
CA SER A 334 9.82 7.73 36.01
C SER A 334 8.34 7.78 35.60
N CYS A 335 7.83 8.99 35.34
CA CYS A 335 6.47 9.17 34.81
C CYS A 335 6.21 8.39 33.49
N ASN A 336 7.24 8.12 32.68
CA ASN A 336 7.08 7.30 31.47
C ASN A 336 6.62 5.87 31.79
N SER A 337 7.00 5.36 32.96
CA SER A 337 6.65 4.05 33.48
C SER A 337 5.40 4.03 34.38
N SER A 338 4.69 5.16 34.53
CA SER A 338 3.56 5.32 35.47
C SER A 338 2.51 4.22 35.34
N ARG A 339 2.18 3.78 34.11
CA ARG A 339 1.24 2.68 33.88
C ARG A 339 1.67 1.33 34.50
N ILE A 340 2.97 1.03 34.54
CA ILE A 340 3.52 -0.23 35.07
C ILE A 340 3.62 -0.13 36.59
N HIS A 341 4.11 1.02 37.07
CA HIS A 341 4.16 1.36 38.49
C HIS A 341 2.78 1.22 39.15
N ASP A 342 1.77 1.87 38.58
CA ASP A 342 0.42 1.89 39.14
C ASP A 342 -0.27 0.52 39.02
N MET A 343 -0.03 -0.21 37.93
CA MET A 343 -0.47 -1.62 37.80
C MET A 343 0.08 -2.49 38.94
N TYR A 344 1.38 -2.40 39.24
CA TYR A 344 1.99 -3.17 40.34
C TYR A 344 1.47 -2.73 41.72
N ILE A 345 1.16 -1.45 41.93
CA ILE A 345 0.54 -0.98 43.17
C ILE A 345 -0.89 -1.52 43.33
N LEU A 346 -1.68 -1.49 42.26
CA LEU A 346 -3.06 -2.02 42.24
C LEU A 346 -3.08 -3.53 42.47
N ASP A 347 -2.21 -4.29 41.81
CA ASP A 347 -2.05 -5.74 42.05
C ASP A 347 -1.60 -6.04 43.49
N ARG A 348 -0.83 -5.14 44.11
CA ARG A 348 -0.47 -5.25 45.53
C ARG A 348 -1.61 -4.94 46.49
N VAL A 349 -2.73 -4.33 46.10
CA VAL A 349 -3.95 -4.30 46.94
C VAL A 349 -4.47 -5.74 47.13
N HIS A 350 -4.29 -6.58 46.10
CA HIS A 350 -4.49 -8.03 46.10
C HIS A 350 -3.70 -8.70 47.22
N GLY A 351 -2.39 -8.48 47.16
CA GLY A 351 -1.40 -9.47 47.56
C GLY A 351 -1.29 -10.54 46.46
N VAL A 352 -0.16 -10.60 45.77
CA VAL A 352 0.05 -11.50 44.61
C VAL A 352 -0.09 -12.99 44.94
N LEU A 353 0.09 -13.33 46.22
CA LEU A 353 -0.07 -14.69 46.77
C LEU A 353 -1.37 -14.86 47.58
N ASN A 354 -2.20 -13.83 47.67
CA ASN A 354 -3.42 -13.82 48.49
C ASN A 354 -4.60 -14.38 47.67
N PHE A 355 -4.55 -15.68 47.41
CA PHE A 355 -5.57 -16.41 46.68
C PHE A 355 -6.56 -17.07 47.63
N THR A 356 -7.84 -16.76 47.46
CA THR A 356 -8.92 -17.48 48.11
C THR A 356 -9.37 -18.69 47.28
N GLU A 357 -9.98 -19.68 47.92
CA GLU A 357 -10.60 -20.80 47.19
C GLU A 357 -11.73 -20.32 46.25
N SER A 358 -12.40 -19.22 46.62
CA SER A 358 -13.40 -18.54 45.78
C SER A 358 -12.82 -18.04 44.45
N ASP A 359 -11.63 -17.42 44.45
CA ASP A 359 -11.00 -16.91 43.23
C ASP A 359 -10.70 -18.04 42.24
N ILE A 360 -10.21 -19.17 42.77
CA ILE A 360 -9.89 -20.34 41.96
C ILE A 360 -11.16 -20.99 41.42
N ARG A 361 -12.18 -21.24 42.25
CA ARG A 361 -13.49 -21.74 41.79
C ARG A 361 -14.11 -20.83 40.72
N LEU A 362 -13.92 -19.52 40.81
CA LEU A 362 -14.37 -18.57 39.79
C LEU A 362 -13.58 -18.73 38.48
N ILE A 363 -12.26 -18.91 38.53
CA ILE A 363 -11.43 -19.20 37.35
C ILE A 363 -11.84 -20.54 36.70
N GLU A 364 -12.10 -21.59 37.48
CA GLU A 364 -12.60 -22.89 37.01
C GLU A 364 -13.93 -22.75 36.25
N GLN A 365 -14.87 -21.96 36.80
CA GLN A 365 -16.17 -21.63 36.18
C GLN A 365 -16.01 -20.76 34.91
N LEU A 366 -15.09 -19.79 34.93
CA LEU A 366 -14.77 -18.94 33.78
C LEU A 366 -14.19 -19.75 32.62
N GLN A 367 -13.32 -20.74 32.90
CA GLN A 367 -12.74 -21.62 31.88
C GLN A 367 -13.62 -22.81 31.50
N GLY A 368 -14.76 -23.01 32.17
CA GLY A 368 -15.74 -24.02 31.78
C GLY A 368 -15.42 -25.44 32.25
N GLY A 369 -14.91 -25.60 33.48
CA GLY A 369 -14.74 -26.90 34.12
C GLY A 369 -13.32 -27.47 34.11
N ILE A 370 -12.31 -26.62 33.89
CA ILE A 370 -10.94 -26.95 34.30
C ILE A 370 -10.92 -27.15 35.81
N LYS A 371 -10.22 -28.18 36.30
CA LYS A 371 -9.95 -28.35 37.73
C LYS A 371 -8.55 -27.85 38.05
N LEU A 372 -8.44 -26.95 39.00
CA LEU A 372 -7.20 -26.27 39.36
C LEU A 372 -6.75 -26.70 40.76
N THR A 373 -5.59 -27.34 40.85
CA THR A 373 -5.03 -27.75 42.14
C THR A 373 -4.29 -26.59 42.79
N ILE A 374 -4.75 -26.19 43.97
CA ILE A 374 -4.05 -25.23 44.86
C ILE A 374 -3.29 -26.04 45.91
N ASP A 375 -2.04 -25.68 46.18
CA ASP A 375 -1.33 -26.14 47.36
C ASP A 375 -1.15 -24.96 48.33
N GLN A 376 -2.07 -24.85 49.29
CA GLN A 376 -2.00 -23.83 50.34
C GLN A 376 -0.80 -24.05 51.28
N SER A 377 -0.27 -25.27 51.38
CA SER A 377 0.92 -25.56 52.19
C SER A 377 2.18 -25.04 51.49
N LEU A 378 2.31 -25.23 50.18
CA LEU A 378 3.35 -24.60 49.37
C LEU A 378 3.23 -23.07 49.44
N LEU A 379 2.04 -22.51 49.24
CA LEU A 379 1.79 -21.07 49.27
C LEU A 379 2.18 -20.45 50.62
N SER A 380 1.75 -21.05 51.73
CA SER A 380 2.13 -20.59 53.08
C SER A 380 3.61 -20.80 53.39
N SER A 381 4.26 -21.84 52.85
CA SER A 381 5.73 -22.02 52.94
C SER A 381 6.53 -20.96 52.18
N LEU A 382 5.97 -20.43 51.08
CA LEU A 382 6.58 -19.34 50.32
C LEU A 382 6.39 -17.99 51.05
N VAL A 383 5.19 -17.75 51.59
CA VAL A 383 4.84 -16.54 52.35
C VAL A 383 5.60 -16.43 53.68
N SER A 384 5.92 -17.54 54.35
CA SER A 384 6.63 -17.54 55.64
C SER A 384 8.13 -17.20 55.55
N THR A 385 8.68 -17.09 54.33
CA THR A 385 10.07 -16.66 54.12
C THR A 385 10.25 -15.15 54.38
N GLN A 386 11.50 -14.73 54.55
CA GLN A 386 11.93 -13.36 54.93
C GLN A 386 11.44 -12.24 53.98
N TYR A 387 10.83 -12.58 52.85
CA TYR A 387 10.32 -11.67 51.82
C TYR A 387 8.83 -11.32 51.97
N ALA A 388 8.17 -11.80 53.03
CA ALA A 388 6.75 -11.56 53.32
C ALA A 388 6.31 -10.09 53.13
N GLN A 389 7.15 -9.10 53.43
CA GLN A 389 6.86 -7.66 53.32
C GLN A 389 6.51 -7.19 51.89
N PHE A 390 7.07 -7.80 50.85
CA PHE A 390 6.72 -7.48 49.45
C PHE A 390 5.43 -8.18 49.00
N LEU A 391 5.06 -9.26 49.70
CA LEU A 391 3.95 -10.15 49.39
C LEU A 391 2.66 -9.77 50.16
N GLN A 392 2.80 -9.03 51.27
CA GLN A 392 1.65 -8.49 52.03
C GLN A 392 0.79 -7.56 51.16
N PRO A 393 -0.55 -7.68 51.26
CA PRO A 393 -1.46 -6.76 50.59
C PRO A 393 -1.31 -5.33 51.14
N LEU A 394 -1.34 -4.36 50.24
CA LEU A 394 -1.44 -2.94 50.59
C LEU A 394 -2.90 -2.62 50.94
N SER A 395 -3.12 -1.84 52.01
CA SER A 395 -4.44 -1.24 52.22
C SER A 395 -4.78 -0.31 51.05
N ILE A 396 -6.06 -0.22 50.69
CA ILE A 396 -6.54 0.64 49.59
C ILE A 396 -6.06 2.10 49.76
N GLN A 397 -6.04 2.60 50.99
CA GLN A 397 -5.55 3.95 51.29
C GLN A 397 -4.03 4.09 51.08
N ASN A 398 -3.23 3.09 51.47
CA ASN A 398 -1.78 3.11 51.22
C ASN A 398 -1.49 3.00 49.71
N ALA A 399 -2.20 2.13 48.99
CA ALA A 399 -2.10 2.03 47.55
C ALA A 399 -2.48 3.37 46.87
N THR A 400 -3.59 3.99 47.27
CA THR A 400 -4.00 5.31 46.73
C THR A 400 -2.92 6.37 46.90
N ASN A 401 -2.24 6.40 48.05
CA ASN A 401 -1.15 7.34 48.34
C ASN A 401 0.14 7.05 47.57
N LEU A 402 0.30 5.84 47.03
CA LEU A 402 1.47 5.42 46.24
C LEU A 402 1.25 5.57 44.73
N LEU A 403 0.00 5.59 44.24
CA LEU A 403 -0.30 5.80 42.82
C LEU A 403 0.26 7.14 42.32
N TRP A 404 0.74 7.16 41.08
CA TRP A 404 1.30 8.39 40.49
C TRP A 404 0.26 9.50 40.35
N ASN A 405 0.70 10.73 40.69
CA ASN A 405 -0.06 11.94 40.41
C ASN A 405 -0.44 12.02 38.92
N SER A 406 -1.58 12.63 38.60
CA SER A 406 -2.07 12.88 37.24
C SER A 406 -1.03 13.61 36.37
N THR A 407 -0.14 14.39 36.99
CA THR A 407 1.02 15.02 36.34
C THR A 407 2.08 14.05 35.80
N CYS A 408 2.14 12.81 36.29
CA CYS A 408 2.95 11.73 35.69
C CYS A 408 2.18 10.88 34.66
N HIS A 409 0.89 11.15 34.46
CA HIS A 409 0.05 10.49 33.46
C HIS A 409 0.00 11.25 32.13
N PHE A 410 0.70 12.39 32.00
CA PHE A 410 0.84 13.03 30.70
C PHE A 410 1.46 12.10 29.65
N CYS A 411 0.95 12.22 28.44
CA CYS A 411 1.60 11.72 27.24
C CYS A 411 2.58 12.78 26.73
N GLY A 412 3.67 12.37 26.09
CA GLY A 412 4.59 13.28 25.39
C GLY A 412 3.94 14.01 24.22
N THR A 413 2.75 13.60 23.80
CA THR A 413 1.88 14.33 22.88
C THR A 413 0.51 14.60 23.51
N ARG A 414 -0.10 15.76 23.22
CA ARG A 414 -1.42 16.18 23.75
C ARG A 414 -2.57 15.17 23.50
N LEU A 415 -2.43 14.32 22.48
CA LEU A 415 -3.43 13.32 22.06
C LEU A 415 -2.97 11.87 22.31
N CYS A 416 -1.91 11.65 23.08
CA CYS A 416 -1.36 10.31 23.38
C CYS A 416 -1.08 9.44 22.13
N LEU A 417 -0.64 10.06 21.04
CA LEU A 417 -0.48 9.39 19.74
C LEU A 417 0.70 8.41 19.74
N ALA A 418 1.85 8.83 20.27
CA ALA A 418 3.10 8.06 20.22
C ALA A 418 3.11 6.89 21.23
N GLU A 419 2.27 6.98 22.26
CA GLU A 419 2.25 6.09 23.42
C GLU A 419 1.39 4.84 23.21
N ASN A 420 0.52 4.84 22.19
CA ASN A 420 -0.41 3.77 21.86
C ASN A 420 -0.20 3.21 20.43
N ILE A 421 1.04 3.22 19.94
CA ILE A 421 1.39 2.67 18.61
C ILE A 421 1.24 1.14 18.66
N ASP A 422 0.12 0.63 18.13
CA ASP A 422 -0.10 -0.79 17.93
C ASP A 422 0.95 -1.36 16.95
N ASN A 423 1.28 -2.65 17.06
CA ASN A 423 2.08 -3.32 16.03
C ASN A 423 1.43 -3.27 14.63
N GLY A 424 0.12 -3.06 14.56
CA GLY A 424 -0.61 -2.80 13.32
C GLY A 424 -0.26 -1.46 12.66
N ASP A 425 0.09 -0.43 13.42
CA ASP A 425 0.37 0.91 12.88
C ASP A 425 1.68 0.98 12.10
N ILE A 426 2.61 0.06 12.36
CA ILE A 426 3.84 -0.07 11.56
C ILE A 426 3.53 -0.55 10.14
N MET A 427 2.39 -1.21 9.92
CA MET A 427 1.91 -1.51 8.57
C MET A 427 1.49 -0.25 7.80
N LEU A 428 1.34 0.91 8.46
CA LEU A 428 1.14 2.18 7.76
C LEU A 428 2.29 2.48 6.78
N PHE A 429 3.54 2.13 7.13
CA PHE A 429 4.67 2.25 6.20
C PHE A 429 4.52 1.31 5.01
N ALA A 430 3.94 0.12 5.21
CA ALA A 430 3.66 -0.83 4.13
C ALA A 430 2.54 -0.36 3.17
N TYR A 431 1.67 0.57 3.59
CA TYR A 431 0.72 1.27 2.71
C TYR A 431 1.33 2.53 2.07
N ALA A 432 2.09 3.30 2.85
CA ALA A 432 2.71 4.55 2.42
C ALA A 432 3.73 4.35 1.30
N ILE A 433 4.60 3.34 1.42
CA ILE A 433 5.67 3.06 0.45
C ILE A 433 5.10 2.78 -0.96
N PRO A 434 4.11 1.86 -1.15
CA PRO A 434 3.43 1.69 -2.43
C PRO A 434 2.78 2.97 -2.99
N CYS A 435 2.16 3.80 -2.14
CA CYS A 435 1.58 5.08 -2.58
C CYS A 435 2.66 6.07 -3.07
N LEU A 436 3.79 6.17 -2.36
CA LEU A 436 4.93 6.99 -2.76
C LEU A 436 5.58 6.48 -4.05
N ILE A 437 5.76 5.16 -4.20
CA ILE A 437 6.25 4.53 -5.43
C ILE A 437 5.28 4.81 -6.59
N PHE A 438 3.97 4.71 -6.38
CA PHE A 438 2.96 5.04 -7.38
C PHE A 438 3.13 6.48 -7.87
N TYR A 439 3.18 7.46 -6.96
CA TYR A 439 3.34 8.87 -7.34
C TYR A 439 4.70 9.15 -7.97
N PHE A 440 5.78 8.55 -7.46
CA PHE A 440 7.12 8.67 -8.05
C PHE A 440 7.11 8.19 -9.50
N VAL A 441 6.57 6.99 -9.77
CA VAL A 441 6.46 6.46 -11.13
C VAL A 441 5.56 7.35 -12.00
N PHE A 442 4.44 7.82 -11.46
CA PHE A 442 3.49 8.66 -12.19
C PHE A 442 4.08 10.01 -12.63
N PHE A 443 4.81 10.70 -11.74
CA PHE A 443 5.39 12.00 -12.01
C PHE A 443 6.76 11.92 -12.70
N ALA A 444 7.68 11.07 -12.23
CA ALA A 444 9.06 11.02 -12.74
C ALA A 444 9.15 10.52 -14.20
N PHE A 445 8.32 9.55 -14.59
CA PHE A 445 8.23 9.10 -15.99
C PHE A 445 7.29 9.97 -16.85
N GLY A 446 6.70 11.04 -16.29
CA GLY A 446 5.78 11.92 -17.01
C GLY A 446 4.48 11.23 -17.44
N MET A 447 4.06 10.18 -16.72
CA MET A 447 2.94 9.31 -17.11
C MET A 447 1.61 10.06 -17.18
N TYR A 448 1.44 11.10 -16.38
CA TYR A 448 0.30 12.02 -16.43
C TYR A 448 0.05 12.65 -17.82
N LYS A 449 1.08 12.74 -18.68
CA LYS A 449 0.96 13.24 -20.06
C LYS A 449 0.41 12.19 -21.03
N LYS A 450 0.42 10.90 -20.67
CA LYS A 450 -0.03 9.80 -21.55
C LYS A 450 -1.55 9.79 -21.68
N PRO A 451 -2.11 9.52 -22.88
CA PRO A 451 -3.55 9.53 -23.10
C PRO A 451 -4.29 8.48 -22.26
N ALA A 452 -3.65 7.34 -21.96
CA ALA A 452 -4.17 6.29 -21.09
C ALA A 452 -4.48 6.76 -19.66
N LEU A 453 -3.71 7.70 -19.11
CA LEU A 453 -3.92 8.25 -17.77
C LEU A 453 -4.66 9.58 -17.79
N ARG A 454 -4.36 10.48 -18.74
CA ARG A 454 -5.06 11.78 -18.85
C ARG A 454 -6.58 11.59 -18.98
N LYS A 455 -7.05 10.56 -19.67
CA LYS A 455 -8.50 10.28 -19.81
C LYS A 455 -9.17 9.75 -18.53
N ARG A 456 -8.39 9.26 -17.55
CA ARG A 456 -8.88 8.85 -16.21
C ARG A 456 -9.11 10.03 -15.27
N LEU A 457 -8.87 11.27 -15.73
CA LEU A 457 -9.02 12.52 -14.99
C LEU A 457 -8.31 12.45 -13.62
N LEU A 458 -9.07 12.61 -12.53
CA LEU A 458 -8.55 12.71 -11.18
C LEU A 458 -8.16 11.36 -10.55
N VAL A 459 -8.63 10.21 -11.08
CA VAL A 459 -8.43 8.89 -10.43
C VAL A 459 -6.97 8.58 -10.06
N PRO A 460 -5.96 8.76 -10.95
CA PRO A 460 -4.56 8.51 -10.59
C PRO A 460 -3.98 9.49 -9.57
N TYR A 461 -4.61 10.65 -9.38
CA TYR A 461 -4.16 11.68 -8.44
C TYR A 461 -4.80 11.50 -7.07
N LEU A 462 -6.11 11.23 -7.03
CA LEU A 462 -6.91 11.24 -5.81
C LEU A 462 -7.03 9.85 -5.18
N THR A 463 -7.21 8.78 -5.95
CA THR A 463 -7.50 7.46 -5.37
C THR A 463 -6.35 6.94 -4.49
N PRO A 464 -5.06 7.07 -4.86
CA PRO A 464 -3.94 6.73 -3.95
C PRO A 464 -3.95 7.55 -2.65
N PHE A 465 -4.26 8.85 -2.73
CA PHE A 465 -4.42 9.71 -1.55
C PHE A 465 -5.60 9.29 -0.68
N CYS A 466 -6.77 8.97 -1.26
CA CYS A 466 -7.92 8.45 -0.53
C CYS A 466 -7.61 7.11 0.16
N ILE A 467 -6.88 6.20 -0.49
CA ILE A 467 -6.44 4.92 0.11
C ILE A 467 -5.53 5.22 1.31
N PHE A 468 -4.48 6.03 1.13
CA PHE A 468 -3.57 6.39 2.20
C PHE A 468 -4.28 7.11 3.37
N ALA A 469 -5.11 8.10 3.08
CA ALA A 469 -5.89 8.82 4.10
C ALA A 469 -6.85 7.88 4.85
N THR A 470 -7.50 6.94 4.16
CA THR A 470 -8.36 5.94 4.81
C THR A 470 -7.52 5.07 5.76
N GLU A 471 -6.40 4.51 5.29
CA GLU A 471 -5.55 3.67 6.16
C GLU A 471 -4.98 4.44 7.35
N VAL A 472 -4.55 5.70 7.17
CA VAL A 472 -4.15 6.61 8.28
C VAL A 472 -5.28 6.75 9.30
N LEU A 473 -6.50 7.09 8.85
CA LEU A 473 -7.66 7.32 9.74
C LEU A 473 -8.10 6.06 10.50
N TRP A 474 -7.71 4.86 10.04
CA TRP A 474 -7.95 3.57 10.69
C TRP A 474 -6.79 3.06 11.57
N THR A 475 -5.69 3.80 11.71
CA THR A 475 -4.58 3.48 12.64
C THR A 475 -4.95 3.67 14.11
N SER A 476 -4.21 3.05 15.05
CA SER A 476 -4.36 3.30 16.49
C SER A 476 -3.92 4.70 16.90
N LEU A 477 -2.98 5.32 16.18
CA LEU A 477 -2.74 6.78 16.25
C LEU A 477 -4.07 7.56 16.19
N CYS A 478 -4.90 7.29 15.18
CA CYS A 478 -6.18 7.95 15.01
C CYS A 478 -7.28 7.46 15.97
N LYS A 479 -7.17 6.27 16.60
CA LYS A 479 -8.12 5.78 17.63
C LYS A 479 -8.11 6.63 18.91
N ASN A 480 -6.97 7.22 19.26
CA ASN A 480 -6.81 8.11 20.42
C ASN A 480 -7.28 9.55 20.13
N SER A 481 -7.54 9.86 18.86
CA SER A 481 -8.15 11.11 18.41
C SER A 481 -9.68 10.96 18.34
N CYS A 482 -10.38 12.01 17.91
CA CYS A 482 -11.85 12.04 17.91
C CYS A 482 -12.49 11.02 16.95
N ARG A 483 -12.80 9.81 17.44
CA ARG A 483 -13.33 8.70 16.65
C ARG A 483 -14.65 9.03 15.97
N SER A 484 -15.52 9.76 16.66
CA SER A 484 -16.81 10.23 16.16
C SER A 484 -16.73 11.15 14.94
N ILE A 485 -15.58 11.80 14.71
CA ILE A 485 -15.29 12.57 13.48
C ILE A 485 -14.48 11.73 12.49
N LEU A 486 -13.43 11.06 12.95
CA LEU A 486 -12.46 10.42 12.06
C LEU A 486 -13.02 9.19 11.32
N VAL A 487 -13.92 8.41 11.93
CA VAL A 487 -14.51 7.24 11.23
C VAL A 487 -15.48 7.69 10.13
N PRO A 488 -16.43 8.63 10.33
CA PRO A 488 -17.19 9.22 9.23
C PRO A 488 -16.30 9.84 8.13
N VAL A 489 -15.22 10.53 8.51
CA VAL A 489 -14.26 11.10 7.53
C VAL A 489 -13.52 10.00 6.75
N SER A 490 -13.25 8.83 7.35
CA SER A 490 -12.70 7.69 6.60
C SER A 490 -13.67 7.16 5.54
N ILE A 491 -14.98 7.09 5.85
CA ILE A 491 -16.03 6.73 4.88
C ILE A 491 -16.11 7.77 3.77
N LEU A 492 -15.99 9.06 4.09
CA LEU A 492 -15.94 10.14 3.09
C LEU A 492 -14.80 9.89 2.09
N PHE A 493 -13.57 9.63 2.56
CA PHE A 493 -12.44 9.38 1.66
C PHE A 493 -12.59 8.09 0.85
N SER A 494 -12.96 6.97 1.49
CA SER A 494 -13.08 5.68 0.80
C SER A 494 -14.20 5.69 -0.23
N GLY A 495 -15.39 6.19 0.15
CA GLY A 495 -16.54 6.29 -0.73
C GLY A 495 -16.34 7.34 -1.84
N TYR A 496 -15.62 8.44 -1.58
CA TYR A 496 -15.27 9.41 -2.62
C TYR A 496 -14.34 8.77 -3.66
N GLY A 497 -13.32 8.02 -3.22
CA GLY A 497 -12.44 7.25 -4.12
C GLY A 497 -13.19 6.25 -5.01
N ILE A 498 -14.12 5.48 -4.42
CA ILE A 498 -14.96 4.50 -5.14
C ILE A 498 -15.89 5.21 -6.13
N SER A 499 -16.62 6.23 -5.69
CA SER A 499 -17.61 6.96 -6.51
C SER A 499 -16.96 7.71 -7.67
N VAL A 500 -15.80 8.34 -7.46
CA VAL A 500 -14.98 8.97 -8.52
C VAL A 500 -14.59 7.95 -9.59
N TYR A 501 -14.13 6.76 -9.17
CA TYR A 501 -13.78 5.69 -10.09
C TYR A 501 -14.99 5.17 -10.89
N VAL A 502 -16.12 4.92 -10.22
CA VAL A 502 -17.37 4.49 -10.86
C VAL A 502 -17.88 5.52 -11.88
N LEU A 503 -17.81 6.82 -11.59
CA LEU A 503 -18.17 7.84 -12.58
C LEU A 503 -17.19 7.95 -13.75
N VAL A 504 -15.89 7.70 -13.56
CA VAL A 504 -14.93 7.56 -14.68
C VAL A 504 -15.30 6.37 -15.57
N ALA A 505 -15.70 5.25 -14.98
CA ALA A 505 -16.18 4.06 -15.71
C ALA A 505 -17.41 4.38 -16.58
N PHE A 506 -18.44 4.98 -15.97
CA PHE A 506 -19.65 5.39 -16.69
C PHE A 506 -19.38 6.44 -17.76
N ARG A 507 -18.50 7.42 -17.50
CA ARG A 507 -18.10 8.42 -18.49
C ARG A 507 -17.37 7.77 -19.67
N PHE A 508 -16.50 6.79 -19.41
CA PHE A 508 -15.83 6.06 -20.50
C PHE A 508 -16.82 5.26 -21.35
N LEU A 509 -17.75 4.56 -20.72
CA LEU A 509 -18.86 3.87 -21.38
C LEU A 509 -19.71 4.79 -22.27
N PHE A 510 -20.04 5.97 -21.75
CA PHE A 510 -20.75 7.01 -22.48
C PHE A 510 -19.94 7.49 -23.69
N ILE A 511 -18.66 7.84 -23.52
CA ILE A 511 -17.77 8.27 -24.61
C ILE A 511 -17.60 7.17 -25.68
N LYS A 512 -17.44 5.91 -25.29
CA LYS A 512 -17.33 4.74 -26.20
C LYS A 512 -18.57 4.58 -27.08
N ASN A 513 -19.76 4.87 -26.54
CA ASN A 513 -21.03 4.77 -27.27
C ASN A 513 -21.49 6.11 -27.89
N LEU A 514 -20.75 7.20 -27.66
CA LEU A 514 -21.14 8.56 -28.04
C LEU A 514 -21.47 8.69 -29.53
N TYR A 515 -20.70 8.06 -30.43
CA TYR A 515 -20.99 8.10 -31.87
C TYR A 515 -22.33 7.44 -32.24
N LYS A 516 -22.74 6.37 -31.55
CA LYS A 516 -24.04 5.73 -31.74
C LYS A 516 -25.18 6.61 -31.21
N LEU A 517 -24.97 7.23 -30.05
CA LEU A 517 -25.92 8.18 -29.45
C LEU A 517 -26.10 9.43 -30.33
N ILE A 518 -24.99 9.99 -30.84
CA ILE A 518 -24.97 11.14 -31.76
C ILE A 518 -25.67 10.81 -33.07
N LYS A 519 -25.42 9.64 -33.69
CA LYS A 519 -26.07 9.24 -34.95
C LYS A 519 -27.61 9.23 -34.85
N ASN A 520 -28.13 8.90 -33.67
CA ASN A 520 -29.57 8.81 -33.43
C ASN A 520 -30.16 10.10 -32.82
N ALA A 521 -29.35 11.14 -32.57
CA ALA A 521 -29.77 12.37 -31.88
C ALA A 521 -29.84 13.57 -32.83
N GLN A 522 -31.03 14.17 -32.95
CA GLN A 522 -31.25 15.40 -33.71
C GLN A 522 -31.50 16.60 -32.79
N GLY A 523 -31.23 17.81 -33.30
CA GLY A 523 -31.50 19.08 -32.62
C GLY A 523 -30.79 19.23 -31.26
N ARG A 524 -31.49 19.77 -30.26
CA ARG A 524 -30.95 20.10 -28.92
C ARG A 524 -30.28 18.90 -28.22
N LYS A 525 -30.73 17.67 -28.50
CA LYS A 525 -30.14 16.43 -27.93
C LYS A 525 -28.66 16.25 -28.34
N LEU A 526 -28.30 16.64 -29.56
CA LEU A 526 -26.91 16.57 -30.04
C LEU A 526 -25.99 17.52 -29.26
N THR A 527 -26.44 18.76 -29.03
CA THR A 527 -25.70 19.76 -28.26
C THR A 527 -25.50 19.30 -26.81
N PHE A 528 -26.53 18.71 -26.20
CA PHE A 528 -26.44 18.15 -24.85
C PHE A 528 -25.41 17.00 -24.76
N PHE A 529 -25.43 16.03 -25.67
CA PHE A 529 -24.46 14.94 -25.66
C PHE A 529 -23.02 15.42 -25.93
N LYS A 530 -22.82 16.43 -26.79
CA LYS A 530 -21.51 17.08 -27.00
C LYS A 530 -21.03 17.81 -25.75
N TRP A 531 -21.91 18.51 -25.04
CA TRP A 531 -21.60 19.19 -23.78
C TRP A 531 -21.21 18.19 -22.68
N LEU A 532 -21.99 17.13 -22.49
CA LEU A 532 -21.72 16.06 -21.52
C LEU A 532 -20.42 15.30 -21.81
N ALA A 533 -20.05 15.15 -23.09
CA ALA A 533 -18.79 14.54 -23.50
C ALA A 533 -17.55 15.44 -23.30
N SER A 534 -17.73 16.73 -23.02
CA SER A 534 -16.61 17.68 -22.92
C SER A 534 -15.65 17.36 -21.76
N GLU A 535 -14.41 17.83 -21.87
CA GLU A 535 -13.40 17.63 -20.80
C GLU A 535 -13.79 18.38 -19.52
N LYS A 536 -14.25 19.63 -19.64
CA LYS A 536 -14.69 20.48 -18.51
C LYS A 536 -15.85 19.87 -17.72
N VAL A 537 -16.94 19.49 -18.40
CA VAL A 537 -18.10 18.86 -17.73
C VAL A 537 -17.71 17.50 -17.13
N GLY A 538 -16.82 16.76 -17.81
CA GLY A 538 -16.23 15.54 -17.27
C GLY A 538 -15.54 15.74 -15.92
N TRP A 539 -14.70 16.77 -15.79
CA TRP A 539 -14.08 17.13 -14.51
C TRP A 539 -15.13 17.48 -13.45
N THR A 540 -16.04 18.43 -13.73
CA THR A 540 -17.10 18.85 -12.80
C THR A 540 -17.95 17.67 -12.30
N LEU A 541 -18.39 16.80 -13.22
CA LEU A 541 -19.24 15.65 -12.92
C LEU A 541 -18.51 14.56 -12.12
N ILE A 542 -17.21 14.36 -12.36
CA ILE A 542 -16.42 13.33 -11.67
C ILE A 542 -15.92 13.81 -10.30
N THR A 543 -15.72 15.11 -10.06
CA THR A 543 -15.22 15.62 -8.78
C THR A 543 -16.32 16.11 -7.84
N ILE A 544 -17.22 16.98 -8.31
CA ILE A 544 -18.18 17.66 -7.42
C ILE A 544 -19.34 16.74 -7.04
N ILE A 545 -19.88 15.98 -7.99
CA ILE A 545 -21.06 15.15 -7.76
C ILE A 545 -20.77 14.01 -6.75
N PRO A 546 -19.68 13.23 -6.86
CA PRO A 546 -19.30 12.26 -5.83
C PRO A 546 -19.04 12.89 -4.47
N LEU A 547 -18.39 14.06 -4.41
CA LEU A 547 -18.13 14.73 -3.13
C LEU A 547 -19.45 15.12 -2.44
N PHE A 548 -20.38 15.73 -3.18
CA PHE A 548 -21.71 16.09 -2.66
C PHE A 548 -22.49 14.87 -2.17
N PHE A 549 -22.58 13.80 -2.97
CA PHE A 549 -23.27 12.58 -2.55
C PHE A 549 -22.60 11.91 -1.36
N MET A 550 -21.28 11.92 -1.26
CA MET A 550 -20.58 11.35 -0.11
C MET A 550 -20.75 12.18 1.16
N ILE A 551 -20.84 13.52 1.07
CA ILE A 551 -21.20 14.38 2.22
C ILE A 551 -22.60 14.03 2.73
N LEU A 552 -23.57 13.77 1.84
CA LEU A 552 -24.89 13.28 2.25
C LEU A 552 -24.82 11.86 2.84
N PHE A 553 -24.00 10.98 2.25
CA PHE A 553 -23.88 9.58 2.66
C PHE A 553 -23.17 9.39 4.02
N ILE A 554 -22.35 10.34 4.48
CA ILE A 554 -21.79 10.30 5.84
C ILE A 554 -22.77 10.81 6.91
N LEU A 555 -23.90 11.44 6.57
CA LEU A 555 -24.84 11.94 7.58
C LEU A 555 -25.37 10.85 8.53
N PRO A 556 -25.74 9.63 8.09
CA PRO A 556 -26.09 8.54 9.01
C PRO A 556 -24.92 8.10 9.90
N SER A 557 -23.69 8.19 9.41
CA SER A 557 -22.47 7.87 10.17
C SER A 557 -22.22 8.94 11.25
N MET A 558 -22.35 10.22 10.91
CA MET A 558 -22.30 11.34 11.85
C MET A 558 -23.43 11.26 12.89
N PHE A 559 -24.64 10.89 12.48
CA PHE A 559 -25.78 10.69 13.38
C PHE A 559 -25.51 9.53 14.35
N ALA A 560 -25.06 8.38 13.87
CA ALA A 560 -24.62 7.28 14.72
C ALA A 560 -23.48 7.71 15.67
N ALA A 561 -22.58 8.58 15.22
CA ALA A 561 -21.49 9.08 16.05
C ALA A 561 -21.95 9.97 17.21
N ILE A 562 -23.11 10.63 17.07
CA ILE A 562 -23.74 11.46 18.11
C ILE A 562 -24.60 10.61 19.04
N PHE A 563 -25.41 9.70 18.50
CA PHE A 563 -26.47 9.01 19.26
C PHE A 563 -26.15 7.55 19.64
N ASP A 564 -25.23 6.87 18.94
CA ASP A 564 -24.89 5.46 19.16
C ASP A 564 -23.39 5.18 18.91
N LEU A 565 -22.55 5.82 19.73
CA LEU A 565 -21.09 5.68 19.68
C LEU A 565 -20.63 4.21 19.82
N ASN A 566 -21.42 3.37 20.50
CA ASN A 566 -21.13 1.96 20.71
C ASN A 566 -21.16 1.18 19.40
N ASN A 567 -22.25 1.33 18.63
CA ASN A 567 -22.43 0.64 17.36
C ASN A 567 -21.83 1.39 16.16
N LEU A 568 -21.34 2.64 16.34
CA LEU A 568 -20.69 3.45 15.29
C LEU A 568 -19.73 2.64 14.42
N VAL A 569 -18.87 1.82 15.03
CA VAL A 569 -17.88 0.99 14.31
C VAL A 569 -18.54 -0.06 13.43
N PHE A 570 -19.57 -0.73 13.96
CA PHE A 570 -20.32 -1.77 13.25
C PHE A 570 -21.14 -1.16 12.12
N ILE A 571 -21.88 -0.08 12.39
CA ILE A 571 -22.65 0.71 11.43
C ILE A 571 -21.75 1.17 10.28
N ASN A 572 -20.56 1.68 10.59
CA ASN A 572 -19.60 2.16 9.61
C ASN A 572 -18.96 1.03 8.79
N ASN A 573 -18.68 -0.12 9.40
CA ASN A 573 -18.26 -1.31 8.66
C ASN A 573 -19.35 -1.80 7.70
N VAL A 574 -20.63 -1.79 8.13
CA VAL A 574 -21.77 -2.13 7.26
C VAL A 574 -21.88 -1.14 6.09
N PHE A 575 -21.81 0.16 6.33
CA PHE A 575 -21.82 1.17 5.25
C PHE A 575 -20.64 1.02 4.29
N PHE A 576 -19.43 0.77 4.80
CA PHE A 576 -18.24 0.53 3.98
C PHE A 576 -18.39 -0.75 3.14
N SER A 577 -18.93 -1.84 3.71
CA SER A 577 -19.23 -3.08 3.00
C SER A 577 -20.30 -2.89 1.91
N ILE A 578 -21.35 -2.11 2.17
CA ILE A 578 -22.38 -1.78 1.18
C ILE A 578 -21.79 -0.96 0.02
N LEU A 579 -21.03 0.11 0.32
CA LEU A 579 -20.37 0.94 -0.70
C LEU A 579 -19.39 0.12 -1.56
N THR A 580 -18.55 -0.68 -0.91
CA THR A 580 -17.57 -1.54 -1.58
C THR A 580 -18.28 -2.61 -2.44
N GLY A 581 -19.28 -3.28 -1.87
CA GLY A 581 -20.09 -4.29 -2.56
C GLY A 581 -20.84 -3.72 -3.77
N PHE A 582 -21.39 -2.51 -3.66
CA PHE A 582 -22.06 -1.81 -4.75
C PHE A 582 -21.08 -1.44 -5.88
N GLY A 583 -19.95 -0.80 -5.56
CA GLY A 583 -18.93 -0.43 -6.55
C GLY A 583 -18.34 -1.66 -7.26
N CYS A 584 -18.04 -2.71 -6.49
CA CYS A 584 -17.61 -4.01 -7.00
C CYS A 584 -18.66 -4.66 -7.90
N GLY A 585 -19.93 -4.72 -7.45
CA GLY A 585 -21.04 -5.30 -8.21
C GLY A 585 -21.27 -4.60 -9.55
N LEU A 586 -21.16 -3.26 -9.59
CA LEU A 586 -21.20 -2.49 -10.84
C LEU A 586 -20.01 -2.81 -11.76
N GLY A 587 -18.80 -2.95 -11.23
CA GLY A 587 -17.61 -3.33 -12.01
C GLY A 587 -17.71 -4.75 -12.61
N VAL A 588 -18.24 -5.70 -11.84
CA VAL A 588 -18.54 -7.07 -12.26
C VAL A 588 -19.62 -7.08 -13.35
N LEU A 589 -20.76 -6.40 -13.11
CA LEU A 589 -21.88 -6.29 -14.05
C LEU A 589 -21.42 -5.66 -15.38
N TYR A 590 -20.64 -4.58 -15.32
CA TYR A 590 -20.05 -3.97 -16.52
C TYR A 590 -19.15 -4.96 -17.28
N SER A 591 -18.27 -5.66 -16.55
CA SER A 591 -17.35 -6.64 -17.15
C SER A 591 -18.11 -7.74 -17.89
N PHE A 592 -19.20 -8.26 -17.31
CA PHE A 592 -20.07 -9.22 -17.99
C PHE A 592 -20.76 -8.61 -19.23
N ILE A 593 -21.34 -7.42 -19.13
CA ILE A 593 -22.02 -6.76 -20.25
C ILE A 593 -21.06 -6.54 -21.43
N ASP A 594 -19.86 -6.01 -21.21
CA ASP A 594 -18.88 -5.79 -22.28
C ASP A 594 -18.33 -7.13 -22.82
N LEU A 595 -18.13 -8.15 -21.97
CA LEU A 595 -17.74 -9.50 -22.40
C LEU A 595 -18.79 -10.13 -23.33
N PHE A 596 -20.07 -10.11 -22.95
CA PHE A 596 -21.16 -10.66 -23.75
C PHE A 596 -21.38 -9.86 -25.05
N ALA A 597 -21.34 -8.53 -24.99
CA ALA A 597 -21.50 -7.67 -26.17
C ALA A 597 -20.39 -7.90 -27.21
N ASN A 598 -19.16 -8.18 -26.77
CA ASN A 598 -18.00 -8.38 -27.65
C ASN A 598 -17.66 -9.87 -27.90
N ARG A 599 -18.49 -10.83 -27.47
CA ARG A 599 -18.18 -12.27 -27.54
C ARG A 599 -17.74 -12.78 -28.93
N LYS A 600 -18.32 -12.23 -30.01
CA LYS A 600 -17.94 -12.56 -31.40
C LYS A 600 -16.51 -12.11 -31.71
N LEU A 601 -16.19 -10.86 -31.37
CA LEU A 601 -14.86 -10.24 -31.54
C LEU A 601 -13.78 -11.02 -30.77
N ILE A 602 -14.09 -11.48 -29.55
CA ILE A 602 -13.20 -12.29 -28.72
C ILE A 602 -12.96 -13.67 -29.35
N LYS A 603 -14.01 -14.32 -29.88
CA LYS A 603 -13.90 -15.61 -30.56
C LYS A 603 -13.07 -15.52 -31.85
N GLU A 604 -13.23 -14.44 -32.62
CA GLU A 604 -12.54 -14.23 -33.90
C GLU A 604 -11.08 -13.78 -33.74
N LYS A 605 -10.78 -12.93 -32.73
CA LYS A 605 -9.50 -12.21 -32.64
C LYS A 605 -8.72 -12.44 -31.33
N GLY A 606 -9.28 -13.22 -30.42
CA GLY A 606 -8.67 -13.59 -29.14
C GLY A 606 -8.79 -12.52 -28.05
N ILE A 607 -8.75 -12.98 -26.78
CA ILE A 607 -8.89 -12.12 -25.60
C ILE A 607 -7.77 -11.07 -25.47
N GLY A 608 -6.55 -11.38 -25.93
CA GLY A 608 -5.43 -10.43 -25.91
C GLY A 608 -5.69 -9.19 -26.77
N ARG A 609 -6.29 -9.34 -27.95
CA ARG A 609 -6.67 -8.17 -28.78
C ARG A 609 -7.75 -7.34 -28.10
N TYR A 610 -8.75 -8.01 -27.54
CA TYR A 610 -9.85 -7.40 -26.82
C TYR A 610 -9.40 -6.56 -25.61
N LEU A 611 -8.41 -7.02 -24.83
CA LEU A 611 -7.94 -6.32 -23.62
C LEU A 611 -6.90 -5.21 -23.90
N PHE A 612 -6.02 -5.39 -24.91
CA PHE A 612 -4.89 -4.47 -25.12
C PHE A 612 -5.01 -3.56 -26.35
N PHE A 613 -5.69 -3.99 -27.42
CA PHE A 613 -5.78 -3.26 -28.68
C PHE A 613 -7.14 -2.57 -28.87
N ASP A 614 -8.22 -3.28 -28.56
CA ASP A 614 -9.58 -2.74 -28.68
C ASP A 614 -9.96 -1.85 -27.47
N ASP A 615 -9.10 -1.78 -26.46
CA ASP A 615 -9.16 -0.83 -25.33
C ASP A 615 -7.78 -0.18 -25.08
N PRO A 616 -7.44 0.91 -25.79
CA PRO A 616 -6.16 1.60 -25.67
C PRO A 616 -6.01 2.41 -24.37
N PHE A 617 -7.00 2.38 -23.47
CA PHE A 617 -6.93 3.02 -22.15
C PHE A 617 -6.91 2.00 -21.00
N HIS A 618 -6.97 0.70 -21.32
CA HIS A 618 -6.85 -0.44 -20.40
C HIS A 618 -7.89 -0.49 -19.26
N ILE A 619 -9.04 0.16 -19.44
CA ILE A 619 -10.14 0.22 -18.47
C ILE A 619 -10.76 -1.16 -18.25
N ARG A 620 -10.82 -2.01 -19.29
CA ARG A 620 -11.21 -3.42 -19.18
C ARG A 620 -10.36 -4.19 -18.17
N ILE A 621 -9.05 -3.94 -18.16
CA ILE A 621 -8.11 -4.64 -17.28
C ILE A 621 -8.37 -4.24 -15.82
N ASP A 622 -8.61 -2.96 -15.55
CA ASP A 622 -8.97 -2.52 -14.20
C ASP A 622 -10.30 -3.13 -13.74
N MET A 623 -11.31 -3.25 -14.63
CA MET A 623 -12.62 -3.81 -14.26
C MET A 623 -12.57 -5.33 -14.04
N LEU A 624 -11.74 -6.05 -14.81
CA LEU A 624 -11.39 -7.43 -14.46
C LEU A 624 -10.68 -7.51 -13.11
N ALA A 625 -9.80 -6.55 -12.80
CA ALA A 625 -9.15 -6.49 -11.50
C ALA A 625 -10.13 -6.15 -10.35
N PHE A 626 -11.20 -5.39 -10.57
CA PHE A 626 -12.28 -5.25 -9.58
C PHE A 626 -12.93 -6.59 -9.21
N MET A 627 -12.92 -7.62 -10.09
CA MET A 627 -13.38 -8.95 -9.71
C MET A 627 -12.48 -9.62 -8.67
N LEU A 628 -11.15 -9.47 -8.79
CA LEU A 628 -10.23 -9.95 -7.75
C LEU A 628 -10.38 -9.13 -6.45
N GLN A 629 -10.70 -7.83 -6.54
CA GLN A 629 -10.99 -7.02 -5.37
C GLN A 629 -12.22 -7.54 -4.60
N VAL A 630 -13.26 -8.04 -5.28
CA VAL A 630 -14.40 -8.70 -4.61
C VAL A 630 -13.94 -9.94 -3.85
N PHE A 631 -13.12 -10.77 -4.49
CA PHE A 631 -12.58 -11.98 -3.85
C PHE A 631 -11.73 -11.64 -2.61
N LEU A 632 -10.85 -10.64 -2.69
CA LEU A 632 -10.06 -10.17 -1.56
C LEU A 632 -10.93 -9.58 -0.43
N ALA A 633 -12.01 -8.86 -0.77
CA ALA A 633 -12.96 -8.33 0.21
C ALA A 633 -13.77 -9.46 0.91
N ILE A 634 -14.21 -10.48 0.16
CA ILE A 634 -14.84 -11.67 0.75
C ILE A 634 -13.86 -12.41 1.66
N LEU A 635 -12.62 -12.60 1.21
CA LEU A 635 -11.56 -13.24 1.99
C LEU A 635 -11.28 -12.46 3.29
N PHE A 636 -11.25 -11.12 3.24
CA PHE A 636 -11.14 -10.26 4.42
C PHE A 636 -12.31 -10.46 5.39
N LEU A 637 -13.55 -10.48 4.90
CA LEU A 637 -14.76 -10.67 5.72
C LEU A 637 -14.83 -12.06 6.35
N VAL A 638 -14.32 -13.10 5.68
CA VAL A 638 -14.27 -14.48 6.21
C VAL A 638 -13.13 -14.66 7.21
N ILE A 639 -11.95 -14.07 6.95
CA ILE A 639 -10.78 -14.27 7.82
C ILE A 639 -10.82 -13.39 9.07
N THR A 640 -11.36 -12.16 9.00
CA THR A 640 -11.32 -11.23 10.15
C THR A 640 -12.03 -11.74 11.41
N PRO A 641 -13.19 -12.43 11.34
CA PRO A 641 -13.80 -13.06 12.51
C PRO A 641 -13.05 -14.31 13.00
N ALA A 642 -12.37 -15.04 12.10
CA ALA A 642 -11.72 -16.31 12.39
C ALA A 642 -10.30 -16.13 12.98
N ASN A 643 -9.55 -15.13 12.50
CA ASN A 643 -8.23 -14.78 13.01
C ASN A 643 -8.33 -13.63 14.01
N GLN A 644 -8.37 -13.96 15.30
CA GLN A 644 -8.21 -12.97 16.39
C GLN A 644 -6.84 -12.26 16.37
N THR A 645 -5.88 -12.76 15.58
CA THR A 645 -4.56 -12.13 15.41
C THR A 645 -4.61 -10.93 14.47
N GLN A 646 -4.36 -9.73 15.01
CA GLN A 646 -4.33 -8.47 14.26
C GLN A 646 -3.41 -8.47 13.02
N VAL A 647 -2.38 -9.32 13.00
CA VAL A 647 -1.41 -9.41 11.89
C VAL A 647 -2.08 -9.90 10.60
N GLY A 648 -2.96 -10.90 10.67
CA GLY A 648 -3.58 -11.50 9.48
C GLY A 648 -4.50 -10.55 8.74
N SER A 649 -5.35 -9.82 9.48
CA SER A 649 -6.26 -8.82 8.90
C SER A 649 -5.50 -7.63 8.29
N ASN A 650 -4.40 -7.17 8.90
CA ASN A 650 -3.56 -6.11 8.36
C ASN A 650 -2.83 -6.51 7.07
N ILE A 651 -2.37 -7.76 6.93
CA ILE A 651 -1.80 -8.26 5.67
C ILE A 651 -2.85 -8.26 4.55
N ILE A 652 -4.09 -8.68 4.83
CA ILE A 652 -5.16 -8.68 3.82
C ILE A 652 -5.54 -7.24 3.43
N ARG A 653 -5.60 -6.29 4.39
CA ARG A 653 -5.76 -4.86 4.11
C ARG A 653 -4.65 -4.33 3.21
N MET A 654 -3.39 -4.73 3.42
CA MET A 654 -2.27 -4.36 2.56
C MET A 654 -2.45 -4.86 1.11
N LEU A 655 -2.86 -6.11 0.93
CA LEU A 655 -3.13 -6.67 -0.40
C LEU A 655 -4.28 -5.93 -1.09
N ILE A 656 -5.33 -5.60 -0.36
CA ILE A 656 -6.44 -4.75 -0.82
C ILE A 656 -5.95 -3.35 -1.24
N ALA A 657 -5.20 -2.65 -0.39
CA ALA A 657 -4.70 -1.31 -0.67
C ALA A 657 -3.77 -1.28 -1.89
N ILE A 658 -2.83 -2.23 -1.99
CA ILE A 658 -1.95 -2.39 -3.16
C ILE A 658 -2.75 -2.67 -4.42
N TRP A 659 -3.77 -3.52 -4.35
CA TRP A 659 -4.61 -3.84 -5.50
C TRP A 659 -5.47 -2.66 -5.96
N LEU A 660 -5.98 -1.86 -5.03
CA LEU A 660 -6.68 -0.60 -5.32
C LEU A 660 -5.75 0.46 -5.95
N LEU A 661 -4.46 0.51 -5.59
CA LEU A 661 -3.46 1.31 -6.31
C LEU A 661 -3.26 0.82 -7.75
N PHE A 662 -3.28 -0.49 -7.99
CA PHE A 662 -3.20 -1.01 -9.36
C PHE A 662 -4.42 -0.63 -10.21
N THR A 663 -5.64 -0.71 -9.66
CA THR A 663 -6.87 -0.30 -10.38
C THR A 663 -6.99 1.21 -10.56
N SER A 664 -6.39 2.04 -9.70
CA SER A 664 -6.37 3.51 -9.85
C SER A 664 -5.49 4.03 -11.01
N GLY A 665 -4.91 3.14 -11.82
CA GLY A 665 -4.04 3.50 -12.95
C GLY A 665 -2.69 2.80 -12.97
N GLY A 666 -2.35 2.02 -11.93
CA GLY A 666 -1.11 1.25 -11.88
C GLY A 666 -0.98 0.25 -13.03
N PHE A 667 -2.05 -0.45 -13.42
CA PHE A 667 -2.02 -1.34 -14.59
C PHE A 667 -1.70 -0.58 -15.89
N ALA A 668 -2.38 0.54 -16.14
CA ALA A 668 -2.10 1.36 -17.32
C ALA A 668 -0.68 1.94 -17.30
N MET A 669 -0.16 2.36 -16.14
CA MET A 669 1.24 2.78 -16.00
C MET A 669 2.21 1.65 -16.36
N MET A 670 2.02 0.45 -15.81
CA MET A 670 2.89 -0.69 -16.08
C MET A 670 2.90 -1.08 -17.56
N ILE A 671 1.74 -1.05 -18.24
CA ILE A 671 1.63 -1.35 -19.66
C ILE A 671 2.29 -0.25 -20.53
N GLU A 672 2.09 1.03 -20.21
CA GLU A 672 2.72 2.15 -20.90
C GLU A 672 4.25 2.18 -20.70
N ILE A 673 4.75 1.85 -19.50
CA ILE A 673 6.18 1.70 -19.22
C ILE A 673 6.75 0.52 -20.00
N TYR A 674 6.08 -0.63 -20.00
CA TYR A 674 6.48 -1.78 -20.81
C TYR A 674 6.53 -1.43 -22.30
N ASN A 675 5.52 -0.74 -22.82
CA ASN A 675 5.47 -0.29 -24.22
C ASN A 675 6.60 0.71 -24.52
N MET A 676 6.93 1.62 -23.60
CA MET A 676 8.04 2.57 -23.74
C MET A 676 9.40 1.86 -23.73
N ILE A 677 9.63 0.91 -22.83
CA ILE A 677 10.85 0.10 -22.78
C ILE A 677 10.98 -0.74 -24.06
N ARG A 678 9.90 -1.41 -24.48
CA ARG A 678 9.84 -2.20 -25.72
C ARG A 678 10.07 -1.34 -26.96
N ALA A 679 9.47 -0.15 -27.03
CA ALA A 679 9.67 0.80 -28.12
C ALA A 679 11.13 1.29 -28.17
N ARG A 680 11.77 1.56 -27.03
CA ARG A 680 13.18 1.98 -26.95
C ARG A 680 14.16 0.86 -27.28
N HIS A 681 13.85 -0.38 -26.88
CA HIS A 681 14.64 -1.56 -27.25
C HIS A 681 14.50 -1.86 -28.74
N ASN A 682 13.27 -1.81 -29.26
CA ASN A 682 13.02 -1.98 -30.68
C ASN A 682 13.67 -0.85 -31.49
N SER A 683 13.49 0.44 -31.17
CA SER A 683 14.06 1.54 -31.96
C SER A 683 15.58 1.48 -32.11
N LYS A 684 16.31 0.98 -31.10
CA LYS A 684 17.76 0.70 -31.22
C LYS A 684 18.08 -0.42 -32.22
N LYS A 685 17.29 -1.51 -32.21
CA LYS A 685 17.45 -2.65 -33.13
C LYS A 685 16.83 -2.41 -34.52
N THR A 686 15.90 -1.48 -34.58
CA THR A 686 15.06 -1.17 -35.74
C THR A 686 15.58 0.05 -36.50
N ARG A 687 16.42 0.93 -35.93
CA ARG A 687 17.17 1.90 -36.75
C ARG A 687 18.11 1.20 -37.73
N SER A 688 18.98 0.31 -37.26
CA SER A 688 19.87 -0.42 -38.15
C SER A 688 19.14 -1.36 -39.12
N SER A 689 17.97 -1.91 -38.75
CA SER A 689 17.16 -2.68 -39.69
C SER A 689 16.37 -1.81 -40.66
N ILE A 690 15.84 -0.64 -40.25
CA ILE A 690 15.16 0.30 -41.15
C ILE A 690 16.17 0.91 -42.13
N GLU A 691 17.36 1.32 -41.69
CA GLU A 691 18.41 1.82 -42.58
C GLU A 691 18.79 0.75 -43.63
N GLN A 692 18.91 -0.52 -43.23
CA GLN A 692 19.14 -1.64 -44.15
C GLN A 692 17.94 -1.91 -45.07
N GLU A 693 16.70 -1.90 -44.56
CA GLU A 693 15.48 -2.14 -45.34
C GLU A 693 15.13 -0.96 -46.27
N GLN A 694 15.44 0.29 -45.88
CA GLN A 694 15.33 1.50 -46.71
C GLN A 694 16.33 1.46 -47.86
N GLY A 695 17.57 1.01 -47.62
CA GLY A 695 18.54 0.78 -48.70
C GLY A 695 18.08 -0.29 -49.70
N VAL A 696 17.38 -1.34 -49.24
CA VAL A 696 16.75 -2.33 -50.13
C VAL A 696 15.57 -1.72 -50.89
N PHE A 697 14.78 -0.85 -50.28
CA PHE A 697 13.69 -0.14 -50.95
C PHE A 697 14.19 0.85 -52.01
N GLU A 698 15.21 1.68 -51.72
CA GLU A 698 15.85 2.56 -52.72
C GLU A 698 16.43 1.73 -53.87
N TYR A 699 17.10 0.61 -53.57
CA TYR A 699 17.61 -0.32 -54.58
C TYR A 699 16.50 -0.88 -55.48
N LEU A 700 15.43 -1.42 -54.90
CA LEU A 700 14.29 -1.93 -55.69
C LEU A 700 13.66 -0.84 -56.56
N LEU A 701 13.49 0.37 -56.03
CA LEU A 701 12.86 1.48 -56.75
C LEU A 701 13.74 2.08 -57.86
N THR A 702 15.06 1.89 -57.78
CA THR A 702 16.02 2.34 -58.80
C THR A 702 16.39 1.27 -59.82
N THR A 703 16.36 0.00 -59.44
CA THR A 703 16.80 -1.14 -60.28
C THR A 703 15.64 -1.92 -60.91
N ASN A 704 14.47 -2.00 -60.28
CA ASN A 704 13.33 -2.75 -60.80
C ASN A 704 12.21 -1.81 -61.29
N VAL A 705 12.05 -1.74 -62.62
CA VAL A 705 11.06 -0.87 -63.29
C VAL A 705 9.61 -1.28 -62.98
N GLU A 706 9.32 -2.58 -62.86
CA GLU A 706 7.99 -3.07 -62.51
C GLU A 706 7.60 -2.65 -61.09
N PHE A 707 8.55 -2.75 -60.15
CA PHE A 707 8.35 -2.30 -58.77
C PHE A 707 8.15 -0.79 -58.69
N ALA A 708 8.99 -0.02 -59.40
CA ALA A 708 8.87 1.43 -59.44
C ALA A 708 7.51 1.86 -59.99
N LEU A 709 7.00 1.18 -61.03
CA LEU A 709 5.67 1.42 -61.58
C LEU A 709 4.54 1.04 -60.60
N LEU A 710 4.60 -0.15 -59.99
CA LEU A 710 3.65 -0.60 -58.96
C LEU A 710 3.60 0.39 -57.77
N PHE A 711 4.76 0.86 -57.32
CA PHE A 711 4.86 1.82 -56.23
C PHE A 711 4.36 3.21 -56.63
N LYS A 712 4.59 3.65 -57.88
CA LYS A 712 4.05 4.89 -58.46
C LYS A 712 2.51 4.86 -58.52
N GLU A 713 1.93 3.78 -59.02
CA GLU A 713 0.48 3.58 -59.04
C GLU A 713 -0.13 3.57 -57.63
N TYR A 714 0.51 2.88 -56.69
CA TYR A 714 0.05 2.84 -55.31
C TYR A 714 0.15 4.20 -54.61
N SER A 715 1.26 4.92 -54.77
CA SER A 715 1.43 6.28 -54.21
C SER A 715 0.40 7.25 -54.79
N LYS A 716 0.04 7.09 -56.07
CA LYS A 716 -1.08 7.85 -56.68
C LYS A 716 -2.43 7.50 -56.06
N ALA A 717 -2.68 6.23 -55.75
CA ALA A 717 -3.92 5.79 -55.11
C ALA A 717 -4.01 6.24 -53.63
N GLU A 718 -2.88 6.32 -52.91
CA GLU A 718 -2.83 6.79 -51.53
C GLU A 718 -2.75 8.33 -51.39
N SER A 719 -2.73 9.07 -52.50
CA SER A 719 -2.49 10.53 -52.53
C SER A 719 -1.16 10.95 -51.89
N SER A 720 -0.10 10.17 -52.12
CA SER A 720 1.27 10.41 -51.64
C SER A 720 2.33 10.46 -52.78
N ILE A 721 1.86 10.73 -54.01
CA ILE A 721 2.64 10.69 -55.26
C ILE A 721 3.73 11.78 -55.33
N GLU A 722 3.58 12.87 -54.61
CA GLU A 722 4.54 13.98 -54.52
C GLU A 722 5.93 13.53 -54.07
N ASN A 723 6.00 12.59 -53.11
CA ASN A 723 7.27 12.04 -52.65
C ASN A 723 7.95 11.20 -53.74
N TYR A 724 7.17 10.46 -54.52
CA TYR A 724 7.70 9.70 -55.67
C TYR A 724 8.23 10.63 -56.76
N TYR A 725 7.49 11.68 -57.12
CA TYR A 725 7.93 12.64 -58.14
C TYR A 725 9.18 13.41 -57.72
N LEU A 726 9.31 13.78 -56.44
CA LEU A 726 10.56 14.37 -55.94
C LEU A 726 11.71 13.36 -56.01
N PHE A 727 11.50 12.09 -55.65
CA PHE A 727 12.53 11.06 -55.77
C PHE A 727 12.95 10.83 -57.24
N GLU A 728 12.00 10.72 -58.16
CA GLU A 728 12.22 10.60 -59.60
C GLU A 728 13.09 11.78 -60.10
N ARG A 729 12.72 13.02 -59.72
CA ARG A 729 13.44 14.25 -60.08
C ARG A 729 14.84 14.34 -59.46
N LEU A 730 15.02 13.89 -58.22
CA LEU A 730 16.35 13.75 -57.63
C LEU A 730 17.16 12.75 -58.45
N MET A 731 16.66 11.54 -58.69
CA MET A 731 17.40 10.50 -59.42
C MET A 731 17.80 10.91 -60.85
N GLU A 732 17.05 11.76 -61.53
CA GLU A 732 17.48 12.41 -62.79
C GLU A 732 18.76 13.25 -62.60
N ILE A 733 18.79 14.13 -61.60
CA ILE A 733 19.95 14.96 -61.25
C ILE A 733 21.14 14.07 -60.79
N LYS A 734 20.88 12.96 -60.08
CA LYS A 734 21.93 11.97 -59.70
C LYS A 734 22.59 11.37 -60.95
N LYS A 735 21.78 11.05 -61.96
CA LYS A 735 22.21 10.41 -63.23
C LYS A 735 22.97 11.37 -64.14
N SER A 736 22.58 12.65 -64.22
CA SER A 736 23.34 13.67 -64.97
C SER A 736 24.70 13.97 -64.33
N GLY A 737 24.84 13.72 -63.02
CA GLY A 737 26.05 14.03 -62.24
C GLY A 737 26.28 15.52 -62.01
N ARG A 738 25.40 16.39 -62.55
CA ARG A 738 25.45 17.84 -62.44
C ARG A 738 24.07 18.40 -62.13
N ALA A 739 24.00 19.29 -61.14
CA ALA A 739 22.82 20.10 -60.84
C ALA A 739 22.98 21.52 -61.39
N THR A 740 21.88 22.21 -61.64
CA THR A 740 21.86 23.67 -61.87
C THR A 740 21.08 24.37 -60.75
N LEU A 741 21.33 25.67 -60.54
CA LEU A 741 20.55 26.47 -59.59
C LEU A 741 19.05 26.45 -59.94
N THR A 742 18.74 26.53 -61.24
CA THR A 742 17.36 26.47 -61.75
C THR A 742 16.65 25.16 -61.42
N GLN A 743 17.35 24.04 -61.30
CA GLN A 743 16.75 22.78 -60.85
C GLN A 743 16.41 22.79 -59.36
N PHE A 744 17.24 23.42 -58.51
CA PHE A 744 16.92 23.56 -57.08
C PHE A 744 15.77 24.55 -56.83
N GLN A 745 15.69 25.63 -57.61
CA GLN A 745 14.56 26.56 -57.60
C GLN A 745 13.27 25.90 -58.10
N ASP A 746 13.34 25.04 -59.13
CA ASP A 746 12.21 24.22 -59.59
C ASP A 746 11.72 23.24 -58.51
N ILE A 747 12.66 22.60 -57.78
CA ILE A 747 12.34 21.74 -56.64
C ILE A 747 11.70 22.54 -55.50
N GLU A 748 12.23 23.73 -55.17
CA GLU A 748 11.67 24.62 -54.15
C GLU A 748 10.21 24.95 -54.47
N GLN A 749 9.96 25.46 -55.68
CA GLN A 749 8.65 25.93 -56.11
C GLN A 749 7.60 24.82 -56.18
N LYS A 750 7.99 23.60 -56.60
CA LYS A 750 7.05 22.48 -56.81
C LYS A 750 6.81 21.62 -55.57
N PHE A 751 7.82 21.45 -54.70
CA PHE A 751 7.78 20.45 -53.62
C PHE A 751 8.03 20.99 -52.21
N ILE A 752 8.74 22.12 -52.03
CA ILE A 752 9.17 22.58 -50.70
C ILE A 752 8.36 23.79 -50.23
N ARG A 753 7.98 24.67 -51.15
CA ARG A 753 7.20 25.87 -50.87
C ARG A 753 5.84 25.48 -50.26
N GLN A 754 5.45 26.22 -49.23
CA GLN A 754 4.13 26.04 -48.62
C GLN A 754 3.02 26.31 -49.64
N TYR A 755 2.02 25.43 -49.70
CA TYR A 755 0.94 25.41 -50.69
C TYR A 755 1.39 25.11 -52.14
N SER A 756 2.58 24.52 -52.33
CA SER A 756 2.95 23.98 -53.64
C SER A 756 2.10 22.75 -54.02
N LEU A 757 1.88 22.54 -55.32
CA LEU A 757 0.99 21.47 -55.83
C LEU A 757 1.43 20.06 -55.38
N TYR A 758 2.73 19.88 -55.18
CA TYR A 758 3.34 18.64 -54.70
C TYR A 758 4.10 18.88 -53.39
N GLU A 759 3.57 19.70 -52.48
CA GLU A 759 4.20 20.00 -51.18
C GLU A 759 4.48 18.70 -50.40
N ILE A 760 5.76 18.36 -50.22
CA ILE A 760 6.15 17.21 -49.42
C ILE A 760 6.07 17.52 -47.93
N ASN A 761 5.66 16.52 -47.14
CA ASN A 761 5.65 16.59 -45.68
C ASN A 761 7.11 16.60 -45.15
N MET A 762 7.67 17.78 -44.95
CA MET A 762 9.04 17.99 -44.47
C MET A 762 9.04 18.65 -43.10
N GLN A 763 9.94 18.22 -42.20
CA GLN A 763 10.11 18.86 -40.90
C GLN A 763 10.52 20.33 -41.05
N HIS A 764 9.89 21.24 -40.29
CA HIS A 764 10.14 22.68 -40.37
C HIS A 764 11.64 23.05 -40.26
N ARG A 765 12.40 22.36 -39.40
CA ARG A 765 13.86 22.52 -39.28
C ARG A 765 14.61 22.19 -40.58
N ASN A 766 14.19 21.15 -41.28
CA ASN A 766 14.82 20.70 -42.52
C ASN A 766 14.41 21.61 -43.70
N ARG A 767 13.18 22.12 -43.68
CA ARG A 767 12.72 23.17 -44.62
C ARG A 767 13.52 24.47 -44.46
N LEU A 768 13.74 24.95 -43.24
CA LEU A 768 14.60 26.12 -42.97
C LEU A 768 16.03 25.88 -43.47
N ARG A 769 16.65 24.75 -43.10
CA ARG A 769 18.02 24.41 -43.52
C ARG A 769 18.16 24.27 -45.03
N PHE A 770 17.13 23.80 -45.74
CA PHE A 770 17.11 23.80 -47.20
C PHE A 770 17.20 25.23 -47.78
N TYR A 771 16.39 26.18 -47.27
CA TYR A 771 16.45 27.57 -47.71
C TYR A 771 17.78 28.25 -47.38
N GLU A 772 18.37 27.98 -46.22
CA GLU A 772 19.72 28.47 -45.84
C GLU A 772 20.78 28.02 -46.85
N LEU A 773 20.78 26.73 -47.23
CA LEU A 773 21.73 26.17 -48.19
C LEU A 773 21.47 26.65 -49.62
N LEU A 774 20.20 26.81 -50.03
CA LEU A 774 19.84 27.34 -51.33
C LEU A 774 20.32 28.79 -51.49
N HIS A 775 20.10 29.63 -50.48
CA HIS A 775 20.58 31.01 -50.46
C HIS A 775 22.12 31.10 -50.41
N ALA A 776 22.79 30.19 -49.70
CA ALA A 776 24.27 30.09 -49.73
C ALA A 776 24.79 29.70 -51.13
N ILE A 777 24.05 28.86 -51.85
CA ILE A 777 24.34 28.49 -53.24
C ILE A 777 24.12 29.67 -54.21
N GLU A 778 23.05 30.43 -54.04
CA GLU A 778 22.74 31.63 -54.84
C GLU A 778 23.81 32.72 -54.68
N ASN A 779 24.21 33.04 -53.45
CA ASN A 779 25.17 34.10 -53.17
C ASN A 779 26.60 33.79 -53.61
N ASN A 780 27.01 32.51 -53.63
CA ASN A 780 28.37 32.11 -53.97
C ASN A 780 28.69 32.15 -55.49
N LYS A 781 27.74 32.49 -56.37
CA LYS A 781 27.88 32.24 -57.81
C LYS A 781 27.38 33.35 -58.73
N THR A 782 28.30 34.23 -59.11
CA THR A 782 28.18 35.07 -60.31
C THR A 782 28.59 34.36 -61.62
N ASN A 783 29.30 33.22 -61.59
CA ASN A 783 29.92 32.63 -62.80
C ASN A 783 29.82 31.10 -63.02
N GLN A 784 29.20 30.30 -62.14
CA GLN A 784 29.13 28.83 -62.32
C GLN A 784 27.70 28.31 -62.49
N GLN A 785 27.28 28.10 -63.74
CA GLN A 785 25.93 27.61 -64.08
C GLN A 785 25.63 26.18 -63.60
N GLU A 786 26.66 25.34 -63.41
CA GLU A 786 26.54 23.94 -63.00
C GLU A 786 27.28 23.64 -61.69
N PHE A 787 26.83 22.61 -60.98
CA PHE A 787 27.41 22.09 -59.74
C PHE A 787 27.62 20.58 -59.89
N LYS A 788 28.77 20.04 -59.49
CA LYS A 788 28.99 18.59 -59.48
C LYS A 788 28.24 17.95 -58.32
N VAL A 789 27.49 16.88 -58.61
CA VAL A 789 26.72 16.07 -57.64
C VAL A 789 27.44 14.75 -57.33
N ARG A 790 28.46 14.37 -58.13
CA ARG A 790 29.25 13.15 -57.93
C ARG A 790 30.71 13.36 -58.36
N GLY A 791 31.65 12.69 -57.68
CA GLY A 791 33.09 12.70 -57.95
C GLY A 791 33.92 13.37 -56.86
N GLU A 792 35.22 13.55 -57.07
CA GLU A 792 36.16 14.05 -56.03
C GLU A 792 36.02 15.54 -55.68
N ASN A 793 35.03 16.25 -56.24
CA ASN A 793 34.81 17.68 -56.04
C ASN A 793 33.30 18.00 -56.06
N VAL A 794 32.53 17.39 -55.15
CA VAL A 794 31.11 17.74 -54.92
C VAL A 794 31.04 19.00 -54.07
N ASP A 795 30.15 19.93 -54.42
CA ASP A 795 29.90 21.13 -53.61
C ASP A 795 29.23 20.71 -52.27
N PRO A 796 29.80 21.07 -51.11
CA PRO A 796 29.28 20.61 -49.82
C PRO A 796 27.86 21.13 -49.53
N ASN A 797 27.44 22.27 -50.09
CA ASN A 797 26.08 22.77 -49.93
C ASN A 797 25.09 21.94 -50.75
N VAL A 798 25.50 21.54 -51.96
CA VAL A 798 24.71 20.67 -52.84
C VAL A 798 24.56 19.28 -52.22
N GLU A 799 25.64 18.71 -51.66
CA GLU A 799 25.58 17.44 -50.93
C GLU A 799 24.68 17.53 -49.68
N ASN A 800 24.75 18.64 -48.92
CA ASN A 800 23.85 18.83 -47.78
C ASN A 800 22.37 18.96 -48.19
N ILE A 801 22.06 19.72 -49.25
CA ILE A 801 20.68 19.77 -49.81
C ILE A 801 20.25 18.36 -50.24
N TRP A 802 21.13 17.64 -50.93
CA TRP A 802 20.86 16.29 -51.40
C TRP A 802 20.48 15.35 -50.26
N GLN A 803 21.31 15.31 -49.20
CA GLN A 803 21.08 14.47 -48.03
C GLN A 803 19.76 14.83 -47.32
N ILE A 804 19.44 16.12 -47.17
CA ILE A 804 18.17 16.57 -46.57
C ILE A 804 16.98 16.09 -47.41
N LEU A 805 16.97 16.40 -48.71
CA LEU A 805 15.87 16.05 -49.61
C LEU A 805 15.69 14.54 -49.71
N MET A 806 16.77 13.79 -49.91
CA MET A 806 16.71 12.34 -50.08
C MET A 806 16.25 11.65 -48.78
N THR A 807 16.74 12.09 -47.62
CA THR A 807 16.36 11.50 -46.32
C THR A 807 14.87 11.70 -46.04
N GLU A 808 14.33 12.92 -46.18
CA GLU A 808 12.90 13.19 -45.94
C GLU A 808 12.03 12.46 -46.97
N THR A 809 12.43 12.45 -48.25
CA THR A 809 11.66 11.79 -49.33
C THR A 809 11.61 10.27 -49.15
N ILE A 810 12.76 9.62 -48.88
CA ILE A 810 12.81 8.18 -48.58
C ILE A 810 12.04 7.85 -47.30
N TYR A 811 12.11 8.70 -46.27
CA TYR A 811 11.35 8.49 -45.03
C TYR A 811 9.83 8.52 -45.25
N ASN A 812 9.33 9.48 -46.03
CA ASN A 812 7.90 9.57 -46.37
C ASN A 812 7.45 8.40 -47.26
N MET A 813 8.23 8.07 -48.29
CA MET A 813 7.93 6.92 -49.16
C MET A 813 8.00 5.58 -48.41
N TRP A 814 8.87 5.46 -47.39
CA TRP A 814 8.99 4.25 -46.57
C TRP A 814 7.69 3.93 -45.81
N ASP A 815 6.98 4.96 -45.34
CA ASP A 815 5.67 4.79 -44.68
C ASP A 815 4.60 4.26 -45.66
N THR A 816 4.52 4.84 -46.87
CA THR A 816 3.69 4.35 -47.98
C THR A 816 4.07 2.91 -48.37
N TYR A 817 5.36 2.61 -48.48
CA TYR A 817 5.87 1.27 -48.81
C TYR A 817 5.50 0.23 -47.75
N SER A 818 5.57 0.59 -46.47
CA SER A 818 5.16 -0.30 -45.37
C SER A 818 3.69 -0.71 -45.44
N ARG A 819 2.82 0.15 -46.01
CA ARG A 819 1.42 -0.17 -46.30
C ARG A 819 1.25 -0.98 -47.58
N LEU A 820 1.98 -0.64 -48.65
CA LEU A 820 2.00 -1.43 -49.88
C LEU A 820 2.34 -2.90 -49.60
N GLN A 821 3.31 -3.16 -48.72
CA GLN A 821 3.73 -4.52 -48.31
C GLN A 821 2.58 -5.37 -47.72
N ILE A 822 1.53 -4.75 -47.20
CA ILE A 822 0.38 -5.44 -46.63
C ILE A 822 -0.58 -5.93 -47.73
N LEU A 823 -0.60 -5.28 -48.89
CA LEU A 823 -1.55 -5.53 -49.99
C LEU A 823 -1.24 -6.78 -50.80
N GLN A 824 -2.28 -7.36 -51.40
CA GLN A 824 -2.16 -8.58 -52.20
C GLN A 824 -1.39 -8.37 -53.51
N GLN A 825 -1.51 -7.19 -54.14
CA GLN A 825 -0.77 -6.85 -55.36
C GLN A 825 0.75 -6.93 -55.13
N TYR A 826 1.23 -6.29 -54.06
CA TYR A 826 2.64 -6.38 -53.66
C TYR A 826 3.07 -7.82 -53.35
N ARG A 827 2.24 -8.60 -52.63
CA ARG A 827 2.57 -10.00 -52.32
C ARG A 827 2.68 -10.86 -53.57
N ASN A 828 1.83 -10.63 -54.56
CA ASN A 828 1.89 -11.32 -55.84
C ASN A 828 3.16 -10.93 -56.61
N TRP A 829 3.45 -9.62 -56.73
CA TRP A 829 4.67 -9.12 -57.34
C TRP A 829 5.94 -9.66 -56.66
N ALA A 830 6.01 -9.59 -55.34
CA ALA A 830 7.16 -10.06 -54.56
C ALA A 830 7.38 -11.57 -54.70
N LEU A 831 6.31 -12.36 -54.85
CA LEU A 831 6.40 -13.80 -55.11
C LEU A 831 6.93 -14.09 -56.51
N VAL A 832 6.49 -13.35 -57.54
CA VAL A 832 7.03 -13.47 -58.90
C VAL A 832 8.51 -13.05 -58.93
N TYR A 833 8.85 -11.94 -58.28
CA TYR A 833 10.24 -11.48 -58.14
C TYR A 833 11.13 -12.52 -57.43
N GLU A 834 10.65 -13.15 -56.34
CA GLU A 834 11.38 -14.21 -55.64
C GLU A 834 11.59 -15.47 -56.52
N ILE A 835 10.64 -15.79 -57.42
CA ILE A 835 10.77 -16.89 -58.38
C ILE A 835 11.81 -16.54 -59.46
N HIS A 836 11.72 -15.35 -60.06
CA HIS A 836 12.67 -14.90 -61.09
C HIS A 836 14.11 -14.80 -60.55
N ALA A 837 14.28 -14.27 -59.33
CA ALA A 837 15.59 -14.21 -58.68
C ALA A 837 16.21 -15.61 -58.49
N LYS A 838 15.44 -16.59 -58.00
CA LYS A 838 15.90 -17.97 -57.88
C LYS A 838 16.24 -18.60 -59.23
N GLN A 839 15.40 -18.42 -60.25
CA GLN A 839 15.67 -18.93 -61.59
C GLN A 839 16.97 -18.34 -62.19
N ALA A 840 17.26 -17.06 -61.93
CA ALA A 840 18.52 -16.43 -62.33
C ALA A 840 19.74 -16.95 -61.53
N LEU A 841 19.56 -17.28 -60.24
CA LEU A 841 20.59 -17.92 -59.43
C LEU A 841 20.88 -19.35 -59.91
N ASP A 842 19.84 -20.13 -60.20
CA ASP A 842 19.94 -21.52 -60.68
C ASP A 842 20.52 -21.59 -62.10
N SER A 843 20.19 -20.65 -62.98
CA SER A 843 20.76 -20.57 -64.34
C SER A 843 22.24 -20.16 -64.31
N THR A 844 22.62 -19.16 -63.49
CA THR A 844 24.03 -18.77 -63.32
C THR A 844 24.85 -19.85 -62.62
N ALA A 845 24.27 -20.60 -61.68
CA ALA A 845 24.90 -21.78 -61.09
C ALA A 845 25.13 -22.87 -62.16
N SER A 846 24.11 -23.18 -62.97
CA SER A 846 24.19 -24.16 -64.06
C SER A 846 25.21 -23.76 -65.14
N GLU A 847 25.28 -22.48 -65.53
CA GLU A 847 26.33 -21.99 -66.44
C GLU A 847 27.73 -22.10 -65.83
N SER A 848 27.90 -21.83 -64.53
CA SER A 848 29.20 -22.00 -63.88
C SER A 848 29.60 -23.47 -63.79
N LEU A 849 28.63 -24.39 -63.61
CA LEU A 849 28.88 -25.83 -63.59
C LEU A 849 29.18 -26.42 -64.98
N ASN A 850 28.66 -25.82 -66.06
CA ASN A 850 28.96 -26.21 -67.44
C ASN A 850 30.24 -25.57 -68.00
N LYS A 851 30.86 -24.63 -67.26
CA LYS A 851 32.16 -23.99 -67.59
C LYS A 851 33.34 -24.61 -66.84
N VAL A 852 33.07 -25.50 -65.88
CA VAL A 852 34.02 -26.31 -65.11
C VAL A 852 34.09 -27.71 -65.71
#